data_AF-A0A945U719-F1
#
_entry.id   AF-A0A945U719-F1
#
_cell.length_a   1.000
_cell.length_b   1.000
_cell.length_c   1.000
_cell.angle_alpha   90.00
_cell.angle_beta   90.00
_cell.angle_gamma   90.00
#
_symmetry.space_group_name_H-M   'P 1'
#
loop_
_entity.id
_entity.type
_entity.pdbx_description
1 polymer ?
#
loop_
_entity_poly.entity_id
_entity_poly.type
_entity_poly.pdbx_seq_one_letter_code
_entity_poly.pdbx_strand_id
1 'polypeptide(L)'
;MKKIISLSLFALITSTSALSQDITESSNVNNIIQEDFNDVETVFPILTSVDNYFIIDNGDYLLSRNNTESEYAILASTEDNISDFTLKTAIKLGPSSNKRSSAGVLIKAQTNGTGALVFEVNRKGEYRIKELTINQTYKYLSGKTSNEGWVKNRNINGQDEFNGIEIRCKENVYDIYVNNHFLTTLFTPSLGSGKMGILIGRDAKARVAYYYLSIPSEVSNNLIDEHMDDFNVTNLTNKIKQLESENLTLSNSNQRLTKENETLKNSDELTKITSKLDNLNSTKDSLINVLNGIRTDLEATNNLLSEERKNLSAANSELDRGNKMIAEFDVKRKEFTVTIINLENKNSELESNINTLNNKVSSVTNRLDNQKELNKDLNNNNTKLSEENINLTSKLKTSKNNSDDKSSEITSLKSEKSNLKKEVKKKNSEITDLQSKINTSKSESNSLQTKVNTLKKELKNLESKLSDLREKSSTTSSDLKKEISSKKSEITSLNSKLSNANNELKNLKKKYTSYDKLENTNTELSTKLSNKESEISTLSTQLNNLRNQVSTLTSERDNLTVSEKEKSDKISSLSILITELNTKVENMKKVLIYKGFEESGVDSESVSTTKVENKNSAKKSTNNGNKKQQVNKNVTYSVHIATYSSKVSVSQFKGLNGNVFPVSTENGTIQYMSGNFDNSNDAIEHKNNLMKLGYKNAFVVELNNN
;
A
#
# COMPACT_ATOMS: atom_id res chain seq x y z
N MET A 1 43.07 47.76 29.67
CA MET A 1 42.96 47.62 31.15
C MET A 1 41.56 47.07 31.44
N LYS A 2 41.36 45.76 31.58
CA LYS A 2 41.52 44.93 32.81
C LYS A 2 40.75 45.48 34.02
N LYS A 3 39.64 44.82 34.37
CA LYS A 3 39.37 44.05 35.62
C LYS A 3 37.85 43.78 35.67
N ILE A 4 37.39 42.54 35.44
CA ILE A 4 37.29 41.43 36.41
C ILE A 4 36.51 41.87 37.65
N ILE A 5 35.24 41.49 37.71
CA ILE A 5 34.49 41.31 38.96
C ILE A 5 34.14 39.84 39.05
N SER A 6 34.57 39.27 40.17
CA SER A 6 34.52 37.89 40.61
C SER A 6 33.09 37.38 40.79
N LEU A 7 32.79 36.26 40.14
CA LEU A 7 31.65 35.41 40.49
C LEU A 7 32.20 34.22 41.30
N SER A 8 32.17 34.36 42.61
CA SER A 8 32.37 33.26 43.55
C SER A 8 31.02 32.87 44.14
N LEU A 9 30.84 31.55 44.30
CA LEU A 9 29.84 30.89 45.14
C LEU A 9 28.48 30.55 44.49
N PHE A 10 28.40 29.38 43.84
CA PHE A 10 27.60 28.23 44.31
C PHE A 10 27.78 27.05 43.32
N ALA A 11 28.84 26.27 43.50
CA ALA A 11 29.01 24.98 42.84
C ALA A 11 29.25 23.92 43.92
N LEU A 12 28.18 23.54 44.61
CA LEU A 12 28.12 22.28 45.35
C LEU A 12 27.43 21.27 44.43
N ILE A 13 28.12 20.88 43.35
CA ILE A 13 27.76 19.69 42.59
C ILE A 13 28.35 18.54 43.39
N THR A 14 27.50 17.87 44.16
CA THR A 14 27.79 16.55 44.71
C THR A 14 28.07 15.62 43.54
N SER A 15 29.35 15.42 43.22
CA SER A 15 29.82 14.25 42.52
C SER A 15 29.63 13.05 43.45
N THR A 16 28.41 12.52 43.51
CA THR A 16 28.24 11.12 43.85
C THR A 16 28.75 10.35 42.64
N SER A 17 30.05 10.09 42.66
CA SER A 17 30.62 8.95 41.94
C SER A 17 29.97 7.72 42.58
N ALA A 18 28.77 7.36 42.11
CA ALA A 18 28.27 6.03 42.33
C ALA A 18 29.27 5.12 41.61
N LEU A 19 30.15 4.50 42.40
CA LEU A 19 30.88 3.33 41.96
C LEU A 19 29.79 2.34 41.52
N SER A 20 29.59 2.20 40.20
CA SER A 20 28.89 1.07 39.64
C SER A 20 29.72 -0.14 40.03
N GLN A 21 29.31 -0.86 41.09
CA GLN A 21 29.85 -2.19 41.32
C GLN A 21 29.19 -3.09 40.29
N ASP A 22 29.95 -3.51 39.29
CA ASP A 22 29.49 -4.56 38.38
C ASP A 22 29.28 -5.82 39.21
N ILE A 23 28.03 -6.30 39.32
CA ILE A 23 27.76 -7.58 39.94
C ILE A 23 28.36 -8.66 39.02
N THR A 24 29.47 -9.25 39.46
CA THR A 24 30.14 -10.34 38.76
C THR A 24 29.32 -11.62 38.86
N GLU A 25 29.33 -12.40 37.79
CA GLU A 25 28.71 -13.72 37.75
C GLU A 25 29.39 -14.64 38.76
N SER A 26 28.61 -15.30 39.62
CA SER A 26 29.14 -16.20 40.63
C SER A 26 29.70 -17.47 39.96
N SER A 27 30.90 -17.90 40.35
CA SER A 27 31.55 -19.09 39.76
C SER A 27 30.88 -20.41 40.18
N ASN A 28 30.23 -20.41 41.36
CA ASN A 28 29.53 -21.56 41.91
C ASN A 28 28.06 -21.17 42.13
N VAL A 29 27.16 -21.76 41.35
CA VAL A 29 25.72 -21.50 41.42
C VAL A 29 24.95 -22.80 41.54
N ASN A 30 23.84 -22.75 42.27
CA ASN A 30 22.80 -23.77 42.24
C ASN A 30 21.71 -23.33 41.25
N ASN A 31 21.36 -24.18 40.30
CA ASN A 31 20.34 -23.88 39.29
C ASN A 31 18.96 -24.28 39.84
N ILE A 32 18.12 -23.28 40.13
CA ILE A 32 16.78 -23.49 40.70
C ILE A 32 15.75 -23.74 39.60
N ILE A 33 15.88 -23.06 38.47
CA ILE A 33 15.04 -23.28 37.29
C ILE A 33 15.94 -23.37 36.07
N GLN A 34 15.77 -24.42 35.27
CA GLN A 34 16.36 -24.54 33.95
C GLN A 34 15.26 -24.95 32.97
N GLU A 35 14.63 -23.96 32.35
CA GLU A 35 13.52 -24.17 31.43
C GLU A 35 13.88 -23.79 30.00
N ASP A 36 13.92 -24.79 29.13
CA ASP A 36 14.10 -24.65 27.68
C ASP A 36 12.76 -24.77 26.92
N PHE A 37 11.67 -25.07 27.63
CA PHE A 37 10.33 -25.30 27.07
C PHE A 37 10.27 -26.35 25.94
N ASN A 38 11.20 -27.30 25.92
CA ASN A 38 11.21 -28.43 25.00
C ASN A 38 10.45 -29.65 25.55
N ASP A 39 10.30 -29.72 26.87
CA ASP A 39 9.62 -30.80 27.57
C ASP A 39 8.15 -30.45 27.84
N VAL A 40 7.30 -31.48 28.03
CA VAL A 40 5.87 -31.30 28.29
C VAL A 40 5.60 -30.83 29.73
N GLU A 41 6.53 -31.13 30.63
CA GLU A 41 6.49 -30.69 32.03
C GLU A 41 7.22 -29.35 32.15
N THR A 42 6.59 -28.38 32.84
CA THR A 42 7.17 -27.07 33.09
C THR A 42 6.77 -26.55 34.46
N VAL A 43 7.64 -25.73 35.07
CA VAL A 43 7.38 -25.00 36.31
C VAL A 43 6.37 -23.86 36.11
N PHE A 44 6.07 -23.46 34.88
CA PHE A 44 5.10 -22.42 34.57
C PHE A 44 3.70 -23.00 34.26
N PRO A 45 2.61 -22.35 34.69
CA PRO A 45 1.27 -22.89 34.52
C PRO A 45 0.80 -22.88 33.05
N ILE A 46 0.22 -24.00 32.59
CA ILE A 46 -0.48 -24.06 31.31
C ILE A 46 -1.93 -23.61 31.52
N LEU A 47 -2.38 -22.58 30.80
CA LEU A 47 -3.71 -21.96 30.98
C LEU A 47 -4.40 -21.73 29.64
N THR A 48 -5.66 -22.13 29.51
CA THR A 48 -6.46 -21.97 28.28
C THR A 48 -7.85 -21.43 28.58
N SER A 49 -7.90 -20.17 29.02
CA SER A 49 -9.15 -19.43 29.24
C SER A 49 -9.39 -18.40 28.12
N VAL A 50 -10.58 -17.78 28.14
CA VAL A 50 -10.92 -16.67 27.23
C VAL A 50 -9.91 -15.53 27.35
N ASP A 51 -9.43 -15.33 28.57
CA ASP A 51 -8.61 -14.22 29.01
C ASP A 51 -7.11 -14.50 28.85
N ASN A 52 -6.69 -15.75 29.09
CA ASN A 52 -5.29 -16.18 29.13
C ASN A 52 -5.11 -17.47 28.34
N TYR A 53 -4.21 -17.45 27.36
CA TYR A 53 -3.83 -18.62 26.58
C TYR A 53 -2.31 -18.78 26.64
N PHE A 54 -1.85 -19.64 27.56
CA PHE A 54 -0.45 -19.92 27.88
C PHE A 54 -0.17 -21.40 27.64
N ILE A 55 0.69 -21.70 26.67
CA ILE A 55 1.04 -23.07 26.27
C ILE A 55 2.51 -23.14 25.88
N ILE A 56 3.06 -24.35 25.87
CA ILE A 56 4.33 -24.61 25.20
C ILE A 56 4.04 -24.83 23.71
N ASP A 57 4.72 -24.10 22.84
CA ASP A 57 4.57 -24.18 21.39
C ASP A 57 5.93 -24.01 20.70
N ASN A 58 6.40 -25.09 20.06
CA ASN A 58 7.65 -25.13 19.29
C ASN A 58 8.90 -24.74 20.09
N GLY A 59 9.05 -25.23 21.32
CA GLY A 59 10.21 -24.91 22.17
C GLY A 59 10.15 -23.53 22.83
N ASP A 60 9.02 -22.81 22.72
CA ASP A 60 8.79 -21.55 23.41
C ASP A 60 7.58 -21.67 24.34
N TYR A 61 7.59 -20.92 25.44
CA TYR A 61 6.38 -20.65 26.19
C TYR A 61 5.61 -19.50 25.54
N LEU A 62 4.54 -19.84 24.83
CA LEU A 62 3.64 -18.92 24.15
C LEU A 62 2.66 -18.32 25.17
N LEU A 63 2.61 -17.00 25.22
CA LEU A 63 1.72 -16.25 26.09
C LEU A 63 0.79 -15.37 25.26
N SER A 64 -0.53 -15.48 25.46
CA SER A 64 -1.51 -14.57 24.89
C SER A 64 -2.50 -14.11 25.96
N ARG A 65 -2.51 -12.81 26.23
CA ARG A 65 -3.42 -12.12 27.13
C ARG A 65 -4.43 -11.33 26.31
N ASN A 66 -5.69 -11.74 26.33
CA ASN A 66 -6.75 -11.13 25.51
C ASN A 66 -7.50 -9.99 26.23
N ASN A 67 -7.33 -9.83 27.53
CA ASN A 67 -7.98 -8.76 28.29
C ASN A 67 -7.27 -7.43 28.09
N THR A 68 -8.06 -6.39 27.83
CA THR A 68 -7.59 -5.05 27.50
C THR A 68 -7.37 -4.16 28.71
N GLU A 69 -7.79 -4.60 29.91
CA GLU A 69 -7.81 -3.78 31.13
C GLU A 69 -6.68 -4.16 32.09
N SER A 70 -6.39 -5.45 32.27
CA SER A 70 -5.45 -5.94 33.29
C SER A 70 -4.29 -6.77 32.72
N GLU A 71 -3.13 -6.56 33.34
CA GLU A 71 -1.97 -7.45 33.18
C GLU A 71 -2.13 -8.72 34.01
N TYR A 72 -1.27 -9.71 33.76
CA TYR A 72 -1.33 -11.01 34.43
C TYR A 72 0.08 -11.45 34.87
N ALA A 73 0.19 -11.82 36.14
CA ALA A 73 1.41 -12.36 36.74
C ALA A 73 1.41 -13.89 36.66
N ILE A 74 2.48 -14.45 36.10
CA ILE A 74 2.68 -15.88 35.90
C ILE A 74 3.85 -16.30 36.79
N LEU A 75 3.55 -16.88 37.94
CA LEU A 75 4.58 -17.32 38.90
C LEU A 75 5.14 -18.68 38.50
N ALA A 76 6.46 -18.83 38.60
CA ALA A 76 7.10 -20.13 38.51
C ALA A 76 6.80 -20.96 39.76
N SER A 77 6.57 -22.25 39.57
CA SER A 77 6.31 -23.21 40.65
C SER A 77 7.62 -23.64 41.30
N THR A 78 8.15 -22.78 42.18
CA THR A 78 9.32 -23.10 43.02
C THR A 78 8.93 -23.15 44.49
N GLU A 79 9.61 -23.97 45.28
CA GLU A 79 9.41 -24.01 46.74
C GLU A 79 10.04 -22.78 47.41
N ASP A 80 11.23 -22.39 46.97
CA ASP A 80 12.03 -21.34 47.61
C ASP A 80 11.56 -19.91 47.31
N ASN A 81 11.78 -19.02 48.28
CA ASN A 81 11.77 -17.57 48.07
C ASN A 81 13.19 -17.11 47.76
N ILE A 82 13.33 -16.40 46.64
CA ILE A 82 14.62 -16.09 46.05
C ILE A 82 15.10 -14.72 46.53
N SER A 83 16.31 -14.67 47.11
CA SER A 83 16.98 -13.42 47.54
C SER A 83 18.00 -12.97 46.51
N ASP A 84 19.20 -13.57 46.51
CA ASP A 84 20.26 -13.25 45.56
C ASP A 84 20.18 -14.22 44.38
N PHE A 85 20.29 -13.72 43.15
CA PHE A 85 20.06 -14.54 41.97
C PHE A 85 20.75 -13.99 40.72
N THR A 86 20.93 -14.88 39.75
CA THR A 86 21.07 -14.51 38.34
C THR A 86 19.91 -15.11 37.56
N LEU A 87 19.16 -14.26 36.87
CA LEU A 87 18.06 -14.63 35.98
C LEU A 87 18.47 -14.35 34.55
N LYS A 88 18.37 -15.34 33.67
CA LYS A 88 18.55 -15.20 32.22
C LYS A 88 17.30 -15.71 31.51
N THR A 89 16.74 -14.91 30.62
CA THR A 89 15.58 -15.30 29.79
C THR A 89 15.63 -14.57 28.46
N ALA A 90 14.81 -14.97 27.49
CA ALA A 90 14.62 -14.21 26.27
C ALA A 90 13.12 -14.08 25.96
N ILE A 91 12.66 -12.83 25.83
CA ILE A 91 11.23 -12.51 25.62
C ILE A 91 11.06 -11.80 24.27
N LYS A 92 10.18 -12.34 23.43
CA LYS A 92 9.75 -11.74 22.15
C LYS A 92 8.31 -11.28 22.25
N LEU A 93 8.03 -10.04 21.85
CA LEU A 93 6.66 -9.52 21.82
C LEU A 93 6.02 -9.77 20.45
N GLY A 94 4.81 -10.33 20.46
CA GLY A 94 4.01 -10.56 19.27
C GLY A 94 3.12 -9.37 18.87
N PRO A 95 2.34 -9.52 17.79
CA PRO A 95 1.44 -8.49 17.32
C PRO A 95 0.25 -8.27 18.26
N SER A 96 -0.13 -7.01 18.43
CA SER A 96 -1.24 -6.57 19.29
C SER A 96 -1.87 -5.27 18.77
N SER A 97 -3.13 -4.98 19.13
CA SER A 97 -3.74 -3.66 18.91
C SER A 97 -3.18 -2.59 19.86
N ASN A 98 -2.81 -2.99 21.08
CA ASN A 98 -2.17 -2.12 22.06
C ASN A 98 -0.70 -1.86 21.72
N LYS A 99 -0.39 -0.61 21.34
CA LYS A 99 1.00 -0.18 21.03
C LYS A 99 1.94 -0.20 22.25
N ARG A 100 1.40 -0.30 23.47
CA ARG A 100 2.16 -0.46 24.72
C ARG A 100 2.02 -1.88 25.27
N SER A 101 1.56 -2.86 24.48
CA SER A 101 1.59 -4.25 24.94
C SER A 101 3.02 -4.61 25.33
N SER A 102 3.14 -5.26 26.46
CA SER A 102 4.41 -5.53 27.12
C SER A 102 4.44 -6.95 27.67
N ALA A 103 5.65 -7.41 27.89
CA ALA A 103 5.94 -8.61 28.66
C ALA A 103 7.30 -8.44 29.30
N GLY A 104 7.50 -9.14 30.41
CA GLY A 104 8.66 -8.92 31.24
C GLY A 104 8.82 -9.99 32.29
N VAL A 105 9.76 -9.76 33.18
CA VAL A 105 10.03 -10.62 34.32
C VAL A 105 9.47 -10.00 35.58
N LEU A 106 8.89 -10.85 36.40
CA LEU A 106 8.39 -10.55 37.72
C LEU A 106 9.40 -11.05 38.74
N ILE A 107 9.89 -10.15 39.58
CA ILE A 107 11.06 -10.33 40.43
C ILE A 107 10.62 -10.17 41.89
N LYS A 108 10.96 -11.16 42.73
CA LYS A 108 10.66 -11.18 44.17
C LYS A 108 9.20 -10.82 44.51
N ALA A 109 8.26 -11.36 43.75
CA ALA A 109 6.84 -11.19 43.99
C ALA A 109 6.43 -11.79 45.34
N GLN A 110 5.77 -10.98 46.16
CA GLN A 110 5.17 -11.40 47.42
C GLN A 110 3.84 -12.10 47.12
N THR A 111 3.63 -13.28 47.71
CA THR A 111 2.46 -14.13 47.45
C THR A 111 1.14 -13.52 47.92
N ASN A 112 1.18 -12.57 48.84
CA ASN A 112 0.04 -11.76 49.30
C ASN A 112 -0.26 -10.54 48.40
N GLY A 113 0.47 -10.37 47.28
CA GLY A 113 0.29 -9.27 46.34
C GLY A 113 0.78 -7.90 46.86
N THR A 114 1.50 -7.86 47.99
CA THR A 114 1.92 -6.59 48.61
C THR A 114 3.20 -5.99 48.03
N GLY A 115 3.87 -6.69 47.11
CA GLY A 115 5.06 -6.16 46.47
C GLY A 115 5.64 -7.06 45.39
N ALA A 116 6.26 -6.45 44.38
CA ALA A 116 7.04 -7.11 43.35
C ALA A 116 7.84 -6.07 42.57
N LEU A 117 9.02 -6.43 42.09
CA LEU A 117 9.74 -5.64 41.09
C LEU A 117 9.40 -6.21 39.71
N VAL A 118 9.18 -5.34 38.74
CA VAL A 118 8.90 -5.73 37.36
C VAL A 118 9.90 -5.03 36.46
N PHE A 119 10.56 -5.81 35.62
CA PHE A 119 11.26 -5.32 34.44
C PHE A 119 10.51 -5.80 33.19
N GLU A 120 10.06 -4.89 32.34
CA GLU A 120 9.30 -5.23 31.14
C GLU A 120 9.72 -4.41 29.94
N VAL A 121 9.52 -4.99 28.76
CA VAL A 121 9.74 -4.35 27.46
C VAL A 121 8.42 -4.24 26.70
N ASN A 122 8.32 -3.29 25.77
CA ASN A 122 7.15 -3.14 24.92
C ASN A 122 7.48 -3.17 23.42
N ARG A 123 6.44 -3.29 22.59
CA ARG A 123 6.55 -3.41 21.13
C ARG A 123 7.22 -2.22 20.43
N LYS A 124 7.35 -1.07 21.11
CA LYS A 124 8.06 0.10 20.59
C LYS A 124 9.55 0.03 20.84
N GLY A 125 10.08 -1.02 21.46
CA GLY A 125 11.48 -1.10 21.88
C GLY A 125 11.77 -0.11 23.01
N GLU A 126 10.85 0.00 23.96
CA GLU A 126 11.01 0.75 25.21
C GLU A 126 11.02 -0.27 26.36
N TYR A 127 11.72 0.06 27.45
CA TYR A 127 11.68 -0.71 28.69
C TYR A 127 11.04 0.11 29.80
N ARG A 128 10.60 -0.58 30.85
CA ARG A 128 10.17 0.03 32.10
C ARG A 128 10.55 -0.85 33.28
N ILE A 129 10.92 -0.19 34.37
CA ILE A 129 11.05 -0.79 35.69
C ILE A 129 9.98 -0.17 36.59
N LYS A 130 9.17 -1.02 37.22
CA LYS A 130 8.12 -0.60 38.14
C LYS A 130 8.10 -1.51 39.37
N GLU A 131 7.76 -0.94 40.50
CA GLU A 131 7.60 -1.63 41.76
C GLU A 131 6.12 -1.63 42.13
N LEU A 132 5.54 -2.82 42.33
CA LEU A 132 4.22 -2.98 42.93
C LEU A 132 4.35 -2.65 44.41
N THR A 133 3.50 -1.74 44.89
CA THR A 133 3.48 -1.32 46.30
C THR A 133 2.38 -2.04 47.07
N ILE A 134 2.43 -1.97 48.40
CA ILE A 134 1.41 -2.55 49.29
C ILE A 134 -0.03 -2.07 49.02
N ASN A 135 -0.17 -0.89 48.42
CA ASN A 135 -1.46 -0.33 48.02
C ASN A 135 -1.94 -0.85 46.66
N GLN A 136 -1.32 -1.89 46.11
CA GLN A 136 -1.61 -2.46 44.78
C GLN A 136 -1.51 -1.42 43.64
N THR A 137 -0.61 -0.45 43.81
CA THR A 137 -0.29 0.56 42.79
C THR A 137 1.16 0.47 42.38
N TYR A 138 1.46 0.88 41.14
CA TYR A 138 2.82 0.88 40.63
C TYR A 138 3.55 2.19 40.89
N LYS A 139 4.73 2.07 41.49
CA LYS A 139 5.75 3.11 41.51
C LYS A 139 6.72 2.88 40.35
N TYR A 140 6.79 3.84 39.43
CA TYR A 140 7.73 3.76 38.30
C TYR A 140 9.14 4.13 38.75
N LEU A 141 10.09 3.20 38.56
CA LEU A 141 11.51 3.38 38.91
C LEU A 141 12.36 3.78 37.69
N SER A 142 11.77 3.73 36.50
CA SER A 142 12.33 4.27 35.25
C SER A 142 11.41 5.31 34.66
N GLY A 143 11.95 6.12 33.73
CA GLY A 143 11.16 7.06 32.93
C GLY A 143 10.46 8.15 33.73
N LYS A 144 9.40 8.73 33.16
CA LYS A 144 8.61 9.79 33.80
C LYS A 144 7.23 9.26 34.16
N THR A 145 6.61 9.75 35.23
CA THR A 145 5.23 9.36 35.57
C THR A 145 4.25 9.66 34.43
N SER A 146 4.44 10.77 33.71
CA SER A 146 3.58 11.19 32.60
C SER A 146 3.59 10.25 31.40
N ASN A 147 4.64 9.45 31.22
CA ASN A 147 4.70 8.41 30.20
C ASN A 147 4.62 7.01 30.79
N GLU A 148 4.05 6.89 32.00
CA GLU A 148 3.92 5.62 32.72
C GLU A 148 5.27 4.92 32.91
N GLY A 149 6.38 5.64 33.01
CA GLY A 149 7.70 5.09 33.29
C GLY A 149 8.45 4.45 32.11
N TRP A 150 7.93 4.54 30.88
CA TRP A 150 8.58 3.99 29.69
C TRP A 150 9.84 4.76 29.30
N VAL A 151 10.90 4.05 28.92
CA VAL A 151 12.17 4.63 28.44
C VAL A 151 12.56 3.98 27.12
N LYS A 152 12.71 4.80 26.07
CA LYS A 152 13.21 4.32 24.78
C LYS A 152 14.70 4.02 24.87
N ASN A 153 15.11 2.83 24.43
CA ASN A 153 16.51 2.43 24.37
C ASN A 153 16.78 1.65 23.08
N ARG A 154 17.92 1.90 22.43
CA ARG A 154 18.30 1.31 21.14
C ARG A 154 18.63 -0.18 21.22
N ASN A 155 18.97 -0.67 22.41
CA ASN A 155 19.30 -2.07 22.66
C ASN A 155 18.05 -2.92 22.97
N ILE A 156 16.86 -2.30 23.04
CA ILE A 156 15.59 -3.02 23.22
C ILE A 156 14.95 -3.21 21.86
N ASN A 157 14.81 -4.46 21.47
CA ASN A 157 14.15 -4.87 20.24
C ASN A 157 12.64 -4.68 20.36
N GLY A 158 12.00 -4.37 19.22
CA GLY A 158 10.57 -4.11 19.15
C GLY A 158 9.73 -5.37 19.00
N GLN A 159 8.67 -5.27 18.20
CA GLN A 159 7.83 -6.42 17.86
C GLN A 159 8.61 -7.48 17.06
N ASP A 160 8.27 -8.75 17.29
CA ASP A 160 8.71 -9.95 16.56
C ASP A 160 10.21 -10.31 16.67
N GLU A 161 10.94 -9.62 17.54
CA GLU A 161 12.33 -9.91 17.87
C GLU A 161 12.50 -10.23 19.36
N PHE A 162 13.39 -11.19 19.66
CA PHE A 162 13.70 -11.55 21.05
C PHE A 162 14.55 -10.46 21.71
N ASN A 163 14.23 -10.19 22.98
CA ASN A 163 15.05 -9.43 23.91
C ASN A 163 15.63 -10.42 24.92
N GLY A 164 16.93 -10.69 24.85
CA GLY A 164 17.64 -11.45 25.88
C GLY A 164 17.78 -10.59 27.13
N ILE A 165 17.20 -10.99 28.25
CA ILE A 165 17.18 -10.26 29.51
C ILE A 165 18.02 -11.02 30.52
N GLU A 166 18.98 -10.33 31.12
CA GLU A 166 19.76 -10.84 32.24
C GLU A 166 19.65 -9.88 33.43
N ILE A 167 19.30 -10.42 34.60
CA ILE A 167 19.20 -9.65 35.84
C ILE A 167 20.03 -10.33 36.90
N ARG A 168 21.00 -9.59 37.44
CA ARG A 168 21.85 -10.03 38.54
C ARG A 168 21.44 -9.28 39.79
N CYS A 169 21.10 -10.01 40.85
CA CYS A 169 20.70 -9.44 42.12
C CYS A 169 21.65 -9.89 43.23
N LYS A 170 22.18 -8.91 43.97
CA LYS A 170 22.93 -9.13 45.20
C LYS A 170 22.53 -8.06 46.21
N GLU A 171 22.12 -8.46 47.40
CA GLU A 171 21.76 -7.53 48.51
C GLU A 171 20.76 -6.44 48.07
N ASN A 172 19.77 -6.82 47.24
CA ASN A 172 18.74 -5.92 46.68
C ASN A 172 19.26 -4.82 45.74
N VAL A 173 20.50 -4.93 45.27
CA VAL A 173 21.00 -4.22 44.09
C VAL A 173 20.74 -5.11 42.88
N TYR A 174 20.22 -4.52 41.80
CA TYR A 174 19.86 -5.23 40.56
C TYR A 174 20.59 -4.59 39.40
N ASP A 175 21.49 -5.34 38.76
CA ASP A 175 22.05 -5.00 37.47
C ASP A 175 21.22 -5.65 36.37
N ILE A 176 20.72 -4.84 35.44
CA ILE A 176 19.89 -5.30 34.33
C ILE A 176 20.67 -5.15 33.03
N TYR A 177 20.72 -6.22 32.25
CA TYR A 177 21.32 -6.28 30.94
C TYR A 177 20.24 -6.72 29.95
N VAL A 178 20.25 -6.11 28.75
CA VAL A 178 19.39 -6.54 27.65
C VAL A 178 20.21 -6.68 26.38
N ASN A 179 20.00 -7.79 25.67
CA ASN A 179 20.73 -8.15 24.46
C ASN A 179 22.25 -8.05 24.66
N ASN A 180 22.74 -8.56 25.79
CA ASN A 180 24.14 -8.55 26.23
C ASN A 180 24.74 -7.14 26.45
N HIS A 181 23.91 -6.11 26.56
CA HIS A 181 24.34 -4.76 26.90
C HIS A 181 23.83 -4.36 28.28
N PHE A 182 24.70 -3.76 29.10
CA PHE A 182 24.30 -3.15 30.37
C PHE A 182 23.23 -2.08 30.14
N LEU A 183 22.14 -2.14 30.91
CA LEU A 183 21.02 -1.21 30.82
C LEU A 183 21.03 -0.22 31.98
N THR A 184 20.97 -0.73 33.21
CA THR A 184 20.91 0.10 34.42
C THR A 184 21.14 -0.73 35.69
N THR A 185 21.48 -0.04 36.77
CA THR A 185 21.54 -0.57 38.14
C THR A 185 20.48 0.14 38.99
N LEU A 186 19.80 -0.61 39.86
CA LEU A 186 18.85 -0.03 40.82
C LEU A 186 18.90 -0.73 42.17
N PHE A 187 18.48 -0.02 43.22
CA PHE A 187 18.38 -0.54 44.57
C PHE A 187 16.93 -0.45 45.07
N THR A 188 16.35 -1.57 45.51
CA THR A 188 15.00 -1.62 46.10
C THR A 188 15.02 -2.32 47.46
N PRO A 189 15.17 -1.57 48.58
CA PRO A 189 15.32 -2.17 49.91
C PRO A 189 14.04 -2.86 50.43
N SER A 190 12.90 -2.60 49.79
CA SER A 190 11.55 -3.07 50.13
C SER A 190 11.29 -4.54 49.78
N LEU A 191 12.18 -5.20 49.02
CA LEU A 191 11.96 -6.55 48.47
C LEU A 191 13.12 -7.50 48.80
N GLY A 192 13.15 -8.04 50.02
CA GLY A 192 14.23 -8.94 50.49
C GLY A 192 14.30 -10.27 49.73
N SER A 193 13.20 -11.03 49.69
CA SER A 193 13.08 -12.27 48.91
C SER A 193 11.66 -12.46 48.41
N GLY A 194 11.45 -13.29 47.37
CA GLY A 194 10.10 -13.61 46.91
C GLY A 194 10.07 -14.57 45.73
N LYS A 195 8.90 -14.75 45.14
CA LYS A 195 8.70 -15.62 43.97
C LYS A 195 9.15 -14.94 42.69
N MET A 196 9.58 -15.76 41.74
CA MET A 196 10.03 -15.32 40.42
C MET A 196 8.98 -15.71 39.38
N GLY A 197 8.92 -14.97 38.28
CA GLY A 197 7.96 -15.27 37.24
C GLY A 197 8.04 -14.36 36.03
N ILE A 198 6.99 -14.44 35.23
CA ILE A 198 6.79 -13.66 34.02
C ILE A 198 5.58 -12.75 34.23
N LEU A 199 5.62 -11.55 33.68
CA LEU A 199 4.48 -10.66 33.60
C LEU A 199 4.10 -10.50 32.13
N ILE A 200 2.81 -10.64 31.83
CA ILE A 200 2.26 -10.27 30.52
C ILE A 200 1.28 -9.11 30.66
N GLY A 201 1.51 -8.05 29.89
CA GLY A 201 0.68 -6.86 29.88
C GLY A 201 -0.70 -7.10 29.26
N ARG A 202 -1.58 -6.10 29.40
CA ARG A 202 -2.91 -6.12 28.79
C ARG A 202 -2.85 -6.10 27.26
N ASP A 203 -3.74 -6.84 26.61
CA ASP A 203 -3.80 -7.05 25.16
C ASP A 203 -2.40 -7.34 24.59
N ALA A 204 -1.75 -8.40 25.06
CA ALA A 204 -0.37 -8.71 24.71
C ALA A 204 -0.21 -10.15 24.27
N LYS A 205 0.72 -10.36 23.33
CA LYS A 205 1.23 -11.66 22.96
C LYS A 205 2.73 -11.66 23.17
N ALA A 206 3.28 -12.73 23.71
CA ALA A 206 4.70 -12.89 23.89
C ALA A 206 5.12 -14.35 23.72
N ARG A 207 6.41 -14.56 23.47
CA ARG A 207 7.07 -15.86 23.53
C ARG A 207 8.27 -15.75 24.45
N VAL A 208 8.46 -16.73 25.30
CA VAL A 208 9.63 -16.86 26.16
C VAL A 208 10.41 -18.09 25.71
N ALA A 209 11.64 -17.90 25.24
CA ALA A 209 12.43 -18.98 24.66
C ALA A 209 13.07 -19.89 25.72
N TYR A 210 13.47 -19.30 26.85
CA TYR A 210 14.02 -20.04 27.99
C TYR A 210 13.88 -19.21 29.26
N TYR A 211 13.96 -19.84 30.43
CA TYR A 211 13.96 -19.18 31.73
C TYR A 211 14.94 -19.89 32.68
N TYR A 212 16.10 -19.29 32.91
CA TYR A 212 17.14 -19.83 33.79
C TYR A 212 17.28 -18.98 35.03
N LEU A 213 17.10 -19.60 36.18
CA LEU A 213 17.24 -18.96 37.47
C LEU A 213 18.27 -19.72 38.30
N SER A 214 19.33 -19.03 38.69
CA SER A 214 20.38 -19.59 39.54
C SER A 214 20.62 -18.72 40.77
N ILE A 215 21.02 -19.36 41.86
CA ILE A 215 21.39 -18.71 43.13
C ILE A 215 22.82 -19.07 43.49
N PRO A 216 23.57 -18.21 44.21
CA PRO A 216 24.92 -18.57 44.70
C PRO A 216 24.88 -19.82 45.60
N SER A 217 25.83 -20.75 45.42
CA SER A 217 25.95 -21.96 46.25
C SER A 217 27.19 -21.88 47.15
N GLU A 218 27.04 -22.19 48.44
CA GLU A 218 28.18 -22.44 49.35
C GLU A 218 28.57 -23.92 49.27
N VAL A 219 29.83 -24.24 48.92
CA VAL A 219 30.34 -25.62 48.98
C VAL A 219 31.46 -25.69 50.01
N SER A 220 31.21 -26.38 51.11
CA SER A 220 32.24 -26.87 52.03
C SER A 220 32.76 -28.22 51.53
N ASN A 221 34.00 -28.27 51.06
CA ASN A 221 34.70 -29.51 50.66
C ASN A 221 35.15 -30.29 51.92
N ASN A 222 34.64 -31.51 52.13
CA ASN A 222 35.23 -32.48 53.05
C ASN A 222 35.40 -33.84 52.34
N LEU A 223 36.62 -34.09 51.85
CA LEU A 223 37.11 -35.37 51.37
C LEU A 223 38.46 -35.60 52.06
N ILE A 224 38.48 -36.36 53.16
CA ILE A 224 39.60 -37.11 53.78
C ILE A 224 38.98 -37.67 55.07
N ASP A 225 38.74 -38.99 55.16
CA ASP A 225 38.88 -39.75 56.43
C ASP A 225 38.48 -41.24 56.39
N GLU A 226 38.16 -41.86 55.26
CA GLU A 226 37.90 -43.31 55.25
C GLU A 226 38.84 -44.08 54.31
N HIS A 227 39.56 -45.03 54.92
CA HIS A 227 40.22 -46.22 54.35
C HIS A 227 41.76 -46.26 54.40
N MET A 228 42.28 -46.73 55.54
CA MET A 228 43.67 -47.17 55.73
C MET A 228 43.75 -48.56 56.42
N ASP A 229 42.88 -49.52 56.07
CA ASP A 229 42.89 -50.88 56.67
C ASP A 229 42.88 -52.07 55.66
N ASP A 230 42.96 -51.84 54.34
CA ASP A 230 42.63 -52.89 53.34
C ASP A 230 43.83 -53.65 52.69
N PHE A 231 45.02 -53.69 53.33
CA PHE A 231 46.24 -54.27 52.74
C PHE A 231 46.64 -55.67 53.27
N ASN A 232 45.72 -56.65 53.31
CA ASN A 232 46.07 -58.08 53.54
C ASN A 232 46.09 -58.88 52.22
N VAL A 233 47.15 -59.67 51.99
CA VAL A 233 47.38 -60.55 50.82
C VAL A 233 46.18 -61.46 50.50
N THR A 234 45.45 -61.92 51.52
CA THR A 234 44.26 -62.77 51.34
C THR A 234 43.09 -61.97 50.75
N ASN A 235 42.89 -60.72 51.18
CA ASN A 235 41.86 -59.83 50.63
C ASN A 235 42.22 -59.39 49.21
N LEU A 236 43.49 -59.07 48.96
CA LEU A 236 43.98 -58.74 47.62
C LEU A 236 43.81 -59.92 46.64
N THR A 237 44.06 -61.15 47.07
CA THR A 237 43.89 -62.36 46.24
C THR A 237 42.42 -62.61 45.89
N ASN A 238 41.52 -62.43 46.87
CA ASN A 238 40.08 -62.55 46.63
C ASN A 238 39.56 -61.41 45.74
N LYS A 239 40.08 -60.20 45.92
CA LYS A 239 39.75 -59.04 45.08
C LYS A 239 40.25 -59.25 43.65
N ILE A 240 41.43 -59.84 43.44
CA ILE A 240 41.95 -60.19 42.10
C ILE A 240 41.04 -61.21 41.42
N LYS A 241 40.64 -62.30 42.09
CA LYS A 241 39.70 -63.29 41.52
C LYS A 241 38.34 -62.67 41.20
N GLN A 242 37.85 -61.78 42.05
CA GLN A 242 36.62 -61.03 41.81
C GLN A 242 36.77 -60.12 40.58
N LEU A 243 37.86 -59.35 40.50
CA LEU A 243 38.16 -58.47 39.37
C LEU A 243 38.37 -59.23 38.06
N GLU A 244 38.96 -60.43 38.10
CA GLU A 244 39.09 -61.32 36.94
C GLU A 244 37.73 -61.83 36.46
N SER A 245 36.85 -62.22 37.39
CA SER A 245 35.47 -62.60 37.07
C SER A 245 34.64 -61.43 36.53
N GLU A 246 34.80 -60.25 37.12
CA GLU A 246 34.17 -59.00 36.66
C GLU A 246 34.69 -58.62 35.26
N ASN A 247 35.99 -58.72 35.01
CA ASN A 247 36.60 -58.47 33.69
C ASN A 247 36.11 -59.46 32.63
N LEU A 248 35.96 -60.74 32.97
CA LEU A 248 35.43 -61.73 32.06
C LEU A 248 33.96 -61.45 31.72
N THR A 249 33.18 -61.04 32.72
CA THR A 249 31.77 -60.66 32.55
C THR A 249 31.63 -59.38 31.70
N LEU A 250 32.48 -58.38 31.94
CA LEU A 250 32.57 -57.16 31.15
C LEU A 250 32.99 -57.44 29.72
N SER A 251 33.98 -58.31 29.51
CA SER A 251 34.45 -58.69 28.17
C SER A 251 33.35 -59.37 27.36
N ASN A 252 32.63 -60.33 27.97
CA ASN A 252 31.48 -60.98 27.34
C ASN A 252 30.34 -60.01 27.04
N SER A 253 30.08 -59.06 27.95
CA SER A 253 29.07 -58.01 27.75
C SER A 253 29.46 -57.09 26.61
N ASN A 254 30.72 -56.67 26.54
CA ASN A 254 31.25 -55.85 25.44
C ASN A 254 31.17 -56.58 24.10
N GLN A 255 31.49 -57.87 24.05
CA GLN A 255 31.37 -58.64 22.81
C GLN A 255 29.90 -58.76 22.36
N ARG A 256 28.96 -58.95 23.30
CA ARG A 256 27.51 -58.98 23.00
C ARG A 256 27.03 -57.62 22.50
N LEU A 257 27.39 -56.54 23.18
CA LEU A 257 27.07 -55.16 22.79
C LEU A 257 27.68 -54.80 21.43
N THR A 258 28.88 -55.30 21.12
CA THR A 258 29.51 -55.07 19.81
C THR A 258 28.71 -55.73 18.70
N LYS A 259 28.29 -56.99 18.88
CA LYS A 259 27.43 -57.69 17.92
C LYS A 259 26.05 -57.04 17.78
N GLU A 260 25.45 -56.63 18.90
CA GLU A 260 24.17 -55.92 18.93
C GLU A 260 24.27 -54.59 18.16
N ASN A 261 25.34 -53.83 18.38
CA ASN A 261 25.64 -52.62 17.62
C ASN A 261 25.84 -52.88 16.13
N GLU A 262 26.54 -53.95 15.73
CA GLU A 262 26.69 -54.33 14.32
C GLU A 262 25.35 -54.71 13.68
N THR A 263 24.49 -55.43 14.39
CA THR A 263 23.14 -55.77 13.91
C THR A 263 22.21 -54.55 13.84
N LEU A 264 22.28 -53.61 14.78
CA LEU A 264 21.51 -52.37 14.75
C LEU A 264 21.94 -51.50 13.56
N LYS A 265 23.25 -51.42 13.29
CA LYS A 265 23.83 -50.67 12.17
C LYS A 265 23.45 -51.25 10.80
N ASN A 266 23.31 -52.57 10.71
CA ASN A 266 22.92 -53.29 9.50
C ASN A 266 21.43 -53.68 9.46
N SER A 267 20.61 -53.16 10.37
CA SER A 267 19.19 -53.46 10.37
C SER A 267 18.52 -52.79 9.17
N ASP A 268 17.73 -53.57 8.44
CA ASP A 268 16.90 -53.07 7.32
C ASP A 268 16.00 -51.91 7.74
N GLU A 269 15.65 -51.83 9.03
CA GLU A 269 14.88 -50.72 9.60
C GLU A 269 15.66 -49.41 9.63
N LEU A 270 16.93 -49.43 10.06
CA LEU A 270 17.77 -48.22 10.06
C LEU A 270 17.96 -47.71 8.62
N THR A 271 18.18 -48.62 7.67
CA THR A 271 18.32 -48.26 6.24
C THR A 271 17.00 -47.69 5.67
N LYS A 272 15.86 -48.26 6.05
CA LYS A 272 14.53 -47.72 5.70
C LYS A 272 14.30 -46.33 6.31
N ILE A 273 14.67 -46.12 7.57
CA ILE A 273 14.55 -44.82 8.24
C ILE A 273 15.43 -43.77 7.53
N THR A 274 16.68 -44.10 7.22
CA THR A 274 17.58 -43.20 6.48
C THR A 274 17.01 -42.85 5.10
N SER A 275 16.52 -43.84 4.35
CA SER A 275 15.90 -43.58 3.03
C SER A 275 14.63 -42.72 3.12
N LYS A 276 13.83 -42.88 4.19
CA LYS A 276 12.67 -42.02 4.48
C LYS A 276 13.12 -40.60 4.80
N LEU A 277 14.18 -40.44 5.59
CA LEU A 277 14.74 -39.15 5.95
C LEU A 277 15.29 -38.40 4.72
N ASP A 278 15.98 -39.09 3.81
CA ASP A 278 16.48 -38.52 2.56
C ASP A 278 15.34 -38.06 1.64
N ASN A 279 14.27 -38.86 1.55
CA ASN A 279 13.06 -38.46 0.82
C ASN A 279 12.38 -37.26 1.48
N LEU A 280 12.32 -37.22 2.81
CA LEU A 280 11.75 -36.10 3.55
C LEU A 280 12.56 -34.82 3.34
N ASN A 281 13.89 -34.91 3.35
CA ASN A 281 14.82 -33.81 3.07
C ASN A 281 14.66 -33.31 1.62
N SER A 282 14.57 -34.23 0.65
CA SER A 282 14.31 -33.86 -0.75
C SER A 282 12.97 -33.15 -0.91
N THR A 283 11.96 -33.60 -0.16
CA THR A 283 10.62 -32.97 -0.14
C THR A 283 10.69 -31.58 0.49
N LYS A 284 11.40 -31.43 1.62
CA LYS A 284 11.66 -30.14 2.27
C LYS A 284 12.33 -29.16 1.32
N ASP A 285 13.36 -29.58 0.59
CA ASP A 285 14.06 -28.71 -0.36
C ASP A 285 13.16 -28.28 -1.53
N SER A 286 12.32 -29.19 -2.02
CA SER A 286 11.29 -28.87 -3.01
C SER A 286 10.29 -27.84 -2.48
N LEU A 287 9.81 -28.00 -1.25
CA LEU A 287 8.94 -27.04 -0.57
C LEU A 287 9.60 -25.68 -0.38
N ILE A 288 10.88 -25.63 -0.02
CA ILE A 288 11.64 -24.37 0.10
C ILE A 288 11.70 -23.64 -1.25
N ASN A 289 11.92 -24.36 -2.34
CA ASN A 289 11.93 -23.77 -3.68
C ASN A 289 10.55 -23.19 -4.05
N VAL A 290 9.46 -23.92 -3.76
CA VAL A 290 8.10 -23.41 -3.95
C VAL A 290 7.85 -22.16 -3.10
N LEU A 291 8.28 -22.17 -1.83
CA LEU A 291 8.11 -21.04 -0.92
C LEU A 291 8.85 -19.79 -1.41
N ASN A 292 10.05 -19.96 -1.96
CA ASN A 292 10.83 -18.89 -2.57
C ASN A 292 10.16 -18.32 -3.83
N GLY A 293 9.55 -19.18 -4.65
CA GLY A 293 8.71 -18.76 -5.79
C GLY A 293 7.51 -17.92 -5.34
N ILE A 294 6.75 -18.41 -4.36
CA ILE A 294 5.61 -17.67 -3.78
C ILE A 294 6.06 -16.33 -3.20
N ARG A 295 7.22 -16.28 -2.53
CA ARG A 295 7.76 -15.05 -1.98
C ARG A 295 8.08 -14.02 -3.07
N THR A 296 8.70 -14.47 -4.17
CA THR A 296 9.02 -13.58 -5.29
C THR A 296 7.76 -13.07 -5.98
N ASP A 297 6.75 -13.93 -6.16
CA ASP A 297 5.45 -13.53 -6.70
C ASP A 297 4.72 -12.53 -5.76
N LEU A 298 4.81 -12.73 -4.45
CA LEU A 298 4.23 -11.82 -3.45
C LEU A 298 4.92 -10.45 -3.47
N GLU A 299 6.25 -10.43 -3.55
CA GLU A 299 7.03 -9.20 -3.67
C GLU A 299 6.68 -8.45 -4.97
N ALA A 300 6.57 -9.15 -6.10
CA ALA A 300 6.13 -8.56 -7.37
C ALA A 300 4.70 -7.99 -7.27
N THR A 301 3.77 -8.72 -6.65
CA THR A 301 2.39 -8.30 -6.45
C THR A 301 2.30 -7.07 -5.55
N ASN A 302 3.07 -7.02 -4.46
CA ASN A 302 3.12 -5.85 -3.57
C ASN A 302 3.66 -4.61 -4.28
N ASN A 303 4.66 -4.77 -5.15
CA ASN A 303 5.19 -3.66 -5.94
C ASN A 303 4.14 -3.13 -6.92
N LEU A 304 3.42 -4.02 -7.62
CA LEU A 304 2.30 -3.64 -8.49
C LEU A 304 1.20 -2.90 -7.73
N LEU A 305 0.80 -3.42 -6.56
CA LEU A 305 -0.22 -2.79 -5.71
C LEU A 305 0.21 -1.40 -5.21
N SER A 306 1.51 -1.23 -4.90
CA SER A 306 2.07 0.07 -4.51
C SER A 306 1.96 1.09 -5.63
N GLU A 307 2.30 0.70 -6.86
CA GLU A 307 2.20 1.59 -8.02
C GLU A 307 0.73 1.89 -8.37
N GLU A 308 -0.18 0.91 -8.27
CA GLU A 308 -1.63 1.14 -8.43
C GLU A 308 -2.17 2.13 -7.39
N ARG A 309 -1.77 2.02 -6.12
CA ARG A 309 -2.17 2.97 -5.07
C ARG A 309 -1.68 4.40 -5.37
N LYS A 310 -0.48 4.53 -5.90
CA LYS A 310 0.08 5.83 -6.31
C LYS A 310 -0.67 6.41 -7.50
N ASN A 311 -1.01 5.59 -8.49
CA ASN A 311 -1.83 5.99 -9.63
C ASN A 311 -3.25 6.41 -9.19
N LEU A 312 -3.87 5.68 -8.27
CA LEU A 312 -5.18 6.02 -7.70
C LEU A 312 -5.14 7.35 -6.95
N SER A 313 -4.09 7.59 -6.16
CA SER A 313 -3.88 8.86 -5.46
C SER A 313 -3.74 10.05 -6.43
N ALA A 314 -3.01 9.86 -7.54
CA ALA A 314 -2.89 10.86 -8.59
C ALA A 314 -4.24 11.14 -9.27
N ALA A 315 -5.01 10.09 -9.60
CA ALA A 315 -6.34 10.23 -10.19
C ALA A 315 -7.32 10.97 -9.28
N ASN A 316 -7.32 10.66 -7.97
CA ASN A 316 -8.14 11.39 -7.00
C ASN A 316 -7.76 12.87 -6.89
N SER A 317 -6.46 13.18 -6.97
CA SER A 317 -6.00 14.57 -6.97
C SER A 317 -6.44 15.33 -8.23
N GLU A 318 -6.47 14.68 -9.39
CA GLU A 318 -7.04 15.24 -10.62
C GLU A 318 -8.55 15.43 -10.53
N LEU A 319 -9.28 14.47 -9.94
CA LEU A 319 -10.72 14.55 -9.69
C LEU A 319 -11.06 15.75 -8.79
N ASP A 320 -10.34 15.93 -7.69
CA ASP A 320 -10.54 17.07 -6.77
C ASP A 320 -10.30 18.41 -7.47
N ARG A 321 -9.27 18.47 -8.33
CA ARG A 321 -9.00 19.66 -9.15
C ARG A 321 -10.15 19.93 -10.13
N GLY A 322 -10.67 18.88 -10.77
CA GLY A 322 -11.85 18.96 -11.65
C GLY A 322 -13.10 19.46 -10.91
N ASN A 323 -13.39 18.90 -9.74
CA ASN A 323 -14.54 19.31 -8.91
C ASN A 323 -14.44 20.77 -8.47
N LYS A 324 -13.24 21.23 -8.08
CA LYS A 324 -13.01 22.64 -7.76
C LYS A 324 -13.24 23.56 -8.96
N MET A 325 -12.79 23.15 -10.15
CA MET A 325 -12.99 23.90 -11.38
C MET A 325 -14.47 23.97 -11.78
N ILE A 326 -15.23 22.89 -11.59
CA ILE A 326 -16.69 22.87 -11.77
C ILE A 326 -17.36 23.86 -10.81
N ALA A 327 -16.99 23.86 -9.53
CA ALA A 327 -17.52 24.81 -8.56
C ALA A 327 -17.23 26.28 -8.95
N GLU A 328 -16.02 26.58 -9.44
CA GLU A 328 -15.67 27.90 -9.95
C GLU A 328 -16.48 28.30 -11.19
N PHE A 329 -16.74 27.36 -12.10
CA PHE A 329 -17.60 27.62 -13.25
C PHE A 329 -19.06 27.82 -12.86
N ASP A 330 -19.55 27.12 -11.85
CA ASP A 330 -20.90 27.31 -11.32
C ASP A 330 -21.09 28.70 -10.71
N VAL A 331 -20.07 29.23 -10.00
CA VAL A 331 -20.08 30.61 -9.50
C VAL A 331 -20.12 31.61 -10.67
N LYS A 332 -19.23 31.46 -11.66
CA LYS A 332 -19.23 32.33 -12.85
C LYS A 332 -20.54 32.27 -13.64
N ARG A 333 -21.14 31.09 -13.77
CA ARG A 333 -22.45 30.93 -14.42
C ARG A 333 -23.53 31.75 -13.69
N LYS A 334 -23.54 31.73 -12.36
CA LYS A 334 -24.45 32.56 -11.56
C LYS A 334 -24.20 34.06 -11.77
N GLU A 335 -22.94 34.49 -11.76
CA GLU A 335 -22.57 35.90 -12.03
C GLU A 335 -23.00 36.36 -13.43
N PHE A 336 -22.78 35.54 -14.46
CA PHE A 336 -23.25 35.83 -15.82
C PHE A 336 -24.77 35.86 -15.90
N THR A 337 -25.47 34.98 -15.19
CA THR A 337 -26.94 34.98 -15.12
C THR A 337 -27.46 36.30 -14.54
N VAL A 338 -26.88 36.78 -13.45
CA VAL A 338 -27.22 38.08 -12.85
C VAL A 338 -26.94 39.24 -13.82
N THR A 339 -25.81 39.17 -14.54
CA THR A 339 -25.45 40.18 -15.53
C THR A 339 -26.45 40.23 -16.68
N ILE A 340 -26.88 39.06 -17.19
CA ILE A 340 -27.90 38.96 -18.25
C ILE A 340 -29.21 39.58 -17.77
N ILE A 341 -29.69 39.23 -16.58
CA ILE A 341 -30.92 39.80 -16.01
C ILE A 341 -30.83 41.33 -15.92
N ASN A 342 -29.69 41.87 -15.48
CA ASN A 342 -29.49 43.31 -15.42
C ASN A 342 -29.49 43.98 -16.80
N LEU A 343 -28.89 43.34 -17.82
CA LEU A 343 -28.91 43.83 -19.19
C LEU A 343 -30.32 43.78 -19.80
N GLU A 344 -31.09 42.73 -19.55
CA GLU A 344 -32.49 42.61 -19.97
C GLU A 344 -33.37 43.71 -19.37
N ASN A 345 -33.19 43.99 -18.07
CA ASN A 345 -33.87 45.10 -17.40
C ASN A 345 -33.48 46.46 -18.01
N LYS A 346 -32.19 46.67 -18.29
CA LYS A 346 -31.70 47.89 -18.93
C LYS A 346 -32.25 48.05 -20.35
N ASN A 347 -32.36 46.96 -21.10
CA ASN A 347 -32.92 46.97 -22.45
C ASN A 347 -34.41 47.33 -22.42
N SER A 348 -35.16 46.77 -21.47
CA SER A 348 -36.58 47.11 -21.24
C SER A 348 -36.77 48.60 -20.90
N GLU A 349 -35.88 49.16 -20.07
CA GLU A 349 -35.87 50.60 -19.75
C GLU A 349 -35.58 51.47 -20.99
N LEU A 350 -34.60 51.06 -21.81
CA LEU A 350 -34.27 51.75 -23.06
C LEU A 350 -35.42 51.71 -24.07
N GLU A 351 -36.11 50.57 -24.21
CA GLU A 351 -37.30 50.46 -25.07
C GLU A 351 -38.43 51.40 -24.61
N SER A 352 -38.67 51.49 -23.30
CA SER A 352 -39.64 52.45 -22.73
C SER A 352 -39.27 53.90 -23.03
N ASN A 353 -37.98 54.24 -22.90
CA ASN A 353 -37.47 55.56 -23.24
C ASN A 353 -37.60 55.88 -24.72
N ILE A 354 -37.29 54.93 -25.61
CA ILE A 354 -37.47 55.06 -27.07
C ILE A 354 -38.94 55.33 -27.40
N ASN A 355 -39.88 54.56 -26.82
CA ASN A 355 -41.30 54.77 -27.02
C ASN A 355 -41.75 56.18 -26.58
N THR A 356 -41.25 56.63 -25.43
CA THR A 356 -41.52 57.99 -24.94
C THR A 356 -40.96 59.07 -25.88
N LEU A 357 -39.74 58.87 -26.39
CA LEU A 357 -39.12 59.79 -27.34
C LEU A 357 -39.89 59.84 -28.66
N ASN A 358 -40.31 58.69 -29.19
CA ASN A 358 -41.10 58.59 -30.42
C ASN A 358 -42.45 59.32 -30.29
N ASN A 359 -43.10 59.22 -29.14
CA ASN A 359 -44.33 59.97 -28.86
C ASN A 359 -44.07 61.49 -28.84
N LYS A 360 -42.96 61.94 -28.23
CA LYS A 360 -42.56 63.36 -28.24
C LYS A 360 -42.24 63.85 -29.65
N VAL A 361 -41.50 63.07 -30.44
CA VAL A 361 -41.18 63.39 -31.84
C VAL A 361 -42.46 63.55 -32.64
N SER A 362 -43.41 62.61 -32.52
CA SER A 362 -44.71 62.69 -33.20
C SER A 362 -45.49 63.96 -32.83
N SER A 363 -45.48 64.34 -31.54
CA SER A 363 -46.11 65.59 -31.10
C SER A 363 -45.43 66.84 -31.68
N VAL A 364 -44.09 66.87 -31.73
CA VAL A 364 -43.33 67.98 -32.30
C VAL A 364 -43.57 68.09 -33.80
N THR A 365 -43.60 66.96 -34.52
CA THR A 365 -43.92 66.93 -35.96
C THR A 365 -45.30 67.52 -36.22
N ASN A 366 -46.33 67.11 -35.49
CA ASN A 366 -47.68 67.67 -35.63
C ASN A 366 -47.71 69.19 -35.37
N ARG A 367 -46.96 69.68 -34.36
CA ARG A 367 -46.84 71.13 -34.08
C ARG A 367 -46.13 71.87 -35.21
N LEU A 368 -45.09 71.27 -35.79
CA LEU A 368 -44.33 71.86 -36.89
C LEU A 368 -45.20 71.98 -38.14
N ASP A 369 -45.98 70.95 -38.46
CA ASP A 369 -46.89 70.97 -39.61
C ASP A 369 -48.00 72.02 -39.43
N ASN A 370 -48.57 72.15 -38.23
CA ASN A 370 -49.51 73.23 -37.91
C ASN A 370 -48.89 74.63 -38.06
N GLN A 371 -47.62 74.83 -37.65
CA GLN A 371 -46.94 76.11 -37.84
C GLN A 371 -46.65 76.43 -39.32
N LYS A 372 -46.35 75.42 -40.13
CA LYS A 372 -46.15 75.62 -41.58
C LYS A 372 -47.42 76.14 -42.24
N GLU A 373 -48.59 75.58 -41.93
CA GLU A 373 -49.85 76.13 -42.47
C GLU A 373 -50.17 77.52 -41.95
N LEU A 374 -49.94 77.79 -40.66
CA LEU A 374 -50.14 79.13 -40.13
C LEU A 374 -49.25 80.18 -40.84
N ASN A 375 -47.99 79.82 -41.14
CA ASN A 375 -47.08 80.70 -41.88
C ASN A 375 -47.52 80.93 -43.33
N LYS A 376 -48.08 79.91 -43.99
CA LYS A 376 -48.63 80.04 -45.34
C LYS A 376 -49.81 81.01 -45.36
N ASP A 377 -50.71 80.92 -44.38
CA ASP A 377 -51.83 81.85 -44.22
C ASP A 377 -51.38 83.29 -43.95
N LEU A 378 -50.39 83.47 -43.06
CA LEU A 378 -49.78 84.77 -42.79
C LEU A 378 -49.18 85.41 -44.04
N ASN A 379 -48.47 84.62 -44.86
CA ASN A 379 -47.86 85.12 -46.08
C ASN A 379 -48.91 85.54 -47.13
N ASN A 380 -50.01 84.78 -47.23
CA ASN A 380 -51.17 85.13 -48.06
C ASN A 380 -51.87 86.43 -47.58
N ASN A 381 -51.87 86.72 -46.29
CA ASN A 381 -52.43 87.97 -45.76
C ASN A 381 -51.50 89.17 -46.00
N ASN A 382 -50.18 88.99 -45.87
CA ASN A 382 -49.20 90.05 -46.13
C ASN A 382 -49.19 90.51 -47.60
N THR A 383 -49.39 89.59 -48.54
CA THR A 383 -49.49 89.92 -49.97
C THR A 383 -50.72 90.80 -50.25
N LYS A 384 -51.89 90.47 -49.69
CA LYS A 384 -53.11 91.29 -49.78
C LYS A 384 -52.94 92.71 -49.21
N LEU A 385 -52.31 92.83 -48.03
CA LEU A 385 -52.04 94.14 -47.41
C LEU A 385 -51.07 95.00 -48.23
N SER A 386 -50.11 94.37 -48.90
CA SER A 386 -49.17 95.06 -49.80
C SER A 386 -49.90 95.65 -51.01
N GLU A 387 -50.86 94.93 -51.59
CA GLU A 387 -51.68 95.41 -52.70
C GLU A 387 -52.56 96.61 -52.29
N GLU A 388 -53.10 96.60 -51.08
CA GLU A 388 -53.92 97.70 -50.53
C GLU A 388 -53.10 98.99 -50.30
N ASN A 389 -51.86 98.88 -49.82
CA ASN A 389 -50.96 100.02 -49.62
C ASN A 389 -50.56 100.73 -50.92
N ILE A 390 -50.44 99.99 -52.03
CA ILE A 390 -50.16 100.57 -53.36
C ILE A 390 -51.34 101.44 -53.80
N ASN A 391 -52.58 101.00 -53.55
CA ASN A 391 -53.80 101.75 -53.88
C ASN A 391 -53.91 103.07 -53.08
N LEU A 392 -53.66 103.05 -51.76
CA LEU A 392 -53.71 104.26 -50.92
C LEU A 392 -52.66 105.31 -51.30
N THR A 393 -51.45 104.87 -51.66
CA THR A 393 -50.36 105.76 -52.10
C THR A 393 -50.71 106.50 -53.40
N SER A 394 -51.49 105.88 -54.30
CA SER A 394 -51.95 106.51 -55.54
C SER A 394 -52.95 107.64 -55.30
N LYS A 395 -53.80 107.54 -54.26
CA LYS A 395 -54.79 108.57 -53.89
C LYS A 395 -54.17 109.82 -53.26
N LEU A 396 -53.07 109.64 -52.51
CA LEU A 396 -52.40 110.73 -51.79
C LEU A 396 -51.71 111.72 -52.74
N LYS A 397 -51.24 111.24 -53.91
CA LYS A 397 -50.53 112.04 -54.91
C LYS A 397 -51.44 113.07 -55.61
N THR A 398 -52.73 112.77 -55.74
CA THR A 398 -53.73 113.65 -56.37
C THR A 398 -54.10 114.86 -55.51
N SER A 399 -53.98 114.76 -54.18
CA SER A 399 -54.34 115.85 -53.25
C SER A 399 -53.23 116.89 -53.03
N LYS A 400 -51.98 116.58 -53.41
CA LYS A 400 -50.81 117.44 -53.16
C LYS A 400 -50.69 118.60 -54.17
N ASN A 401 -51.18 118.42 -55.40
CA ASN A 401 -51.02 119.39 -56.49
C ASN A 401 -51.92 120.64 -56.40
N ASN A 402 -52.86 120.72 -55.44
CA ASN A 402 -53.79 121.86 -55.29
C ASN A 402 -53.28 122.97 -54.36
N SER A 403 -52.13 122.83 -53.71
CA SER A 403 -51.75 123.69 -52.57
C SER A 403 -50.69 124.77 -52.86
N ASP A 404 -50.07 124.79 -54.04
CA ASP A 404 -48.83 125.57 -54.28
C ASP A 404 -49.05 127.02 -54.79
N ASP A 405 -50.29 127.48 -55.04
CA ASP A 405 -50.58 128.75 -55.73
C ASP A 405 -50.69 130.04 -54.87
N LYS A 406 -50.53 130.02 -53.53
CA LYS A 406 -50.94 131.15 -52.65
C LYS A 406 -49.87 131.94 -51.88
N SER A 407 -48.57 131.81 -52.14
CA SER A 407 -47.54 132.28 -51.18
C SER A 407 -46.71 133.54 -51.54
N SER A 408 -47.05 134.31 -52.58
CA SER A 408 -46.20 135.39 -53.11
C SER A 408 -46.30 136.78 -52.43
N GLU A 409 -47.15 137.00 -51.42
CA GLU A 409 -47.43 138.35 -50.87
C GLU A 409 -46.65 138.75 -49.60
N ILE A 410 -45.91 137.84 -48.95
CA ILE A 410 -45.36 138.06 -47.58
C ILE A 410 -43.86 138.50 -47.59
N THR A 411 -43.38 139.07 -48.68
CA THR A 411 -41.93 139.33 -48.87
C THR A 411 -41.48 140.74 -48.45
N SER A 412 -42.38 141.71 -48.30
CA SER A 412 -42.00 143.12 -48.03
C SER A 412 -41.83 143.48 -46.55
N LEU A 413 -42.54 142.82 -45.62
CA LEU A 413 -42.59 143.21 -44.20
C LEU A 413 -41.59 142.51 -43.26
N LYS A 414 -40.64 141.71 -43.78
CA LYS A 414 -39.76 140.85 -42.93
C LYS A 414 -38.33 141.35 -42.76
N SER A 415 -37.93 142.39 -43.48
CA SER A 415 -36.53 142.83 -43.57
C SER A 415 -35.98 143.43 -42.27
N GLU A 416 -36.83 143.99 -41.41
CA GLU A 416 -36.44 144.57 -40.11
C GLU A 416 -36.67 143.61 -38.92
N LYS A 417 -37.65 142.71 -39.02
CA LYS A 417 -37.76 141.50 -38.17
C LYS A 417 -36.57 140.54 -38.36
N SER A 418 -35.77 140.71 -39.40
CA SER A 418 -34.72 139.80 -39.86
C SER A 418 -33.54 139.66 -38.88
N ASN A 419 -33.14 140.70 -38.13
CA ASN A 419 -31.94 140.62 -37.29
C ASN A 419 -32.19 140.12 -35.85
N LEU A 420 -33.32 140.46 -35.21
CA LEU A 420 -33.71 139.88 -33.92
C LEU A 420 -34.34 138.48 -34.04
N LYS A 421 -34.95 138.14 -35.19
CA LYS A 421 -35.40 136.77 -35.51
C LYS A 421 -34.25 135.82 -35.83
N LYS A 422 -33.07 136.30 -36.24
CA LYS A 422 -31.88 135.45 -36.47
C LYS A 422 -31.36 134.84 -35.17
N GLU A 423 -31.30 135.58 -34.07
CA GLU A 423 -30.85 135.03 -32.77
C GLU A 423 -31.88 134.09 -32.14
N VAL A 424 -33.17 134.43 -32.17
CA VAL A 424 -34.25 133.57 -31.65
C VAL A 424 -34.44 132.32 -32.53
N LYS A 425 -34.33 132.42 -33.87
CA LYS A 425 -34.31 131.23 -34.74
C LYS A 425 -33.10 130.36 -34.45
N LYS A 426 -31.90 130.93 -34.28
CA LYS A 426 -30.67 130.19 -33.98
C LYS A 426 -30.83 129.38 -32.69
N LYS A 427 -31.36 130.00 -31.63
CA LYS A 427 -31.64 129.32 -30.36
C LYS A 427 -32.78 128.29 -30.44
N ASN A 428 -33.85 128.52 -31.21
CA ASN A 428 -34.92 127.53 -31.40
C ASN A 428 -34.52 126.36 -32.33
N SER A 429 -33.66 126.58 -33.33
CA SER A 429 -33.06 125.49 -34.11
C SER A 429 -32.08 124.69 -33.26
N GLU A 430 -31.30 125.33 -32.38
CA GLU A 430 -30.47 124.63 -31.38
C GLU A 430 -31.33 123.77 -30.43
N ILE A 431 -32.49 124.26 -29.98
CA ILE A 431 -33.43 123.49 -29.13
C ILE A 431 -34.05 122.31 -29.90
N THR A 432 -34.48 122.50 -31.15
CA THR A 432 -35.10 121.44 -31.98
C THR A 432 -34.07 120.36 -32.35
N ASP A 433 -32.83 120.75 -32.65
CA ASP A 433 -31.70 119.84 -32.86
C ASP A 433 -31.31 119.10 -31.58
N LEU A 434 -31.37 119.76 -30.41
CA LEU A 434 -31.15 119.09 -29.13
C LEU A 434 -32.28 118.11 -28.80
N GLN A 435 -33.54 118.43 -29.12
CA GLN A 435 -34.69 117.52 -28.95
C GLN A 435 -34.63 116.32 -29.91
N SER A 436 -34.23 116.51 -31.17
CA SER A 436 -34.01 115.39 -32.10
C SER A 436 -32.86 114.51 -31.62
N LYS A 437 -31.74 115.08 -31.15
CA LYS A 437 -30.63 114.34 -30.53
C LYS A 437 -31.05 113.60 -29.27
N ILE A 438 -31.88 114.18 -28.41
CA ILE A 438 -32.43 113.50 -27.23
C ILE A 438 -33.30 112.31 -27.63
N ASN A 439 -34.16 112.45 -28.65
CA ASN A 439 -35.01 111.35 -29.14
C ASN A 439 -34.18 110.24 -29.80
N THR A 440 -33.12 110.60 -30.53
CA THR A 440 -32.14 109.64 -31.06
C THR A 440 -31.41 108.92 -29.94
N SER A 441 -30.85 109.62 -28.95
CA SER A 441 -30.19 109.02 -27.78
C SER A 441 -31.14 108.19 -26.91
N LYS A 442 -32.44 108.54 -26.83
CA LYS A 442 -33.46 107.73 -26.15
C LYS A 442 -33.75 106.43 -26.90
N SER A 443 -33.80 106.48 -28.22
CA SER A 443 -33.99 105.31 -29.09
C SER A 443 -32.76 104.39 -29.04
N GLU A 444 -31.56 104.96 -29.06
CA GLU A 444 -30.29 104.24 -28.85
C GLU A 444 -30.23 103.59 -27.47
N SER A 445 -30.63 104.30 -26.41
CA SER A 445 -30.71 103.76 -25.05
C SER A 445 -31.69 102.59 -24.93
N ASN A 446 -32.87 102.67 -25.57
CA ASN A 446 -33.84 101.58 -25.61
C ASN A 446 -33.32 100.37 -26.42
N SER A 447 -32.58 100.61 -27.51
CA SER A 447 -31.92 99.58 -28.31
C SER A 447 -30.82 98.87 -27.51
N LEU A 448 -29.97 99.64 -26.83
CA LEU A 448 -28.93 99.11 -25.94
C LEU A 448 -29.54 98.32 -24.77
N GLN A 449 -30.64 98.80 -24.18
CA GLN A 449 -31.36 98.08 -23.12
C GLN A 449 -31.92 96.74 -23.61
N THR A 450 -32.43 96.68 -24.85
CA THR A 450 -32.90 95.44 -25.48
C THR A 450 -31.74 94.48 -25.73
N LYS A 451 -30.58 94.99 -26.14
CA LYS A 451 -29.34 94.23 -26.30
C LYS A 451 -28.82 93.67 -24.97
N VAL A 452 -28.82 94.47 -23.91
CA VAL A 452 -28.48 94.02 -22.54
C VAL A 452 -29.41 92.89 -22.08
N ASN A 453 -30.72 93.03 -22.32
CA ASN A 453 -31.68 91.99 -21.94
C ASN A 453 -31.48 90.70 -22.75
N THR A 454 -31.08 90.81 -24.01
CA THR A 454 -30.75 89.66 -24.87
C THR A 454 -29.48 88.97 -24.40
N LEU A 455 -28.40 89.74 -24.16
CA LEU A 455 -27.13 89.24 -23.63
C LEU A 455 -27.31 88.58 -22.25
N LYS A 456 -28.19 89.10 -21.37
CA LYS A 456 -28.52 88.47 -20.09
C LYS A 456 -29.22 87.11 -20.26
N LYS A 457 -30.10 86.97 -21.26
CA LYS A 457 -30.74 85.68 -21.58
C LYS A 457 -29.74 84.68 -22.16
N GLU A 458 -28.84 85.15 -23.04
CA GLU A 458 -27.76 84.34 -23.58
C GLU A 458 -26.78 83.88 -22.50
N LEU A 459 -26.41 84.76 -21.57
CA LEU A 459 -25.56 84.43 -20.43
C LEU A 459 -26.19 83.33 -19.57
N LYS A 460 -27.47 83.47 -19.21
CA LYS A 460 -28.20 82.41 -18.49
C LYS A 460 -28.24 81.08 -19.24
N ASN A 461 -28.40 81.13 -20.57
CA ASN A 461 -28.39 79.93 -21.40
C ASN A 461 -27.00 79.27 -21.43
N LEU A 462 -25.94 80.07 -21.56
CA LEU A 462 -24.56 79.60 -21.46
C LEU A 462 -24.25 79.00 -20.09
N GLU A 463 -24.70 79.64 -19.00
CA GLU A 463 -24.55 79.13 -17.63
C GLU A 463 -25.25 77.76 -17.46
N SER A 464 -26.47 77.61 -17.97
CA SER A 464 -27.18 76.32 -17.97
C SER A 464 -26.42 75.26 -18.78
N LYS A 465 -25.99 75.59 -20.00
CA LYS A 465 -25.20 74.67 -20.83
C LYS A 465 -23.87 74.28 -20.18
N LEU A 466 -23.21 75.20 -19.50
CA LEU A 466 -21.97 74.94 -18.78
C LEU A 466 -22.21 74.01 -17.59
N SER A 467 -23.34 74.17 -16.89
CA SER A 467 -23.77 73.26 -15.82
C SER A 467 -24.02 71.85 -16.36
N ASP A 468 -24.79 71.74 -17.45
CA ASP A 468 -25.08 70.44 -18.09
C ASP A 468 -23.80 69.75 -18.58
N LEU A 469 -22.87 70.52 -19.16
CA LEU A 469 -21.56 70.02 -19.59
C LEU A 469 -20.71 69.53 -18.41
N ARG A 470 -20.73 70.23 -17.28
CA ARG A 470 -20.02 69.80 -16.06
C ARG A 470 -20.61 68.52 -15.49
N GLU A 471 -21.93 68.41 -15.44
CA GLU A 471 -22.61 67.21 -14.95
C GLU A 471 -22.36 66.00 -15.87
N LYS A 472 -22.43 66.21 -17.19
CA LYS A 472 -22.13 65.20 -18.20
C LYS A 472 -20.67 64.75 -18.18
N SER A 473 -19.74 65.68 -17.96
CA SER A 473 -18.31 65.37 -17.78
C SER A 473 -18.05 64.57 -16.50
N SER A 474 -18.71 64.94 -15.40
CA SER A 474 -18.60 64.24 -14.11
C SER A 474 -19.12 62.79 -14.18
N THR A 475 -20.30 62.59 -14.78
CA THR A 475 -20.89 61.26 -15.00
C THR A 475 -20.03 60.40 -15.92
N THR A 476 -19.59 60.95 -17.06
CA THR A 476 -18.68 60.25 -17.97
C THR A 476 -17.36 59.85 -17.29
N SER A 477 -16.78 60.73 -16.46
CA SER A 477 -15.56 60.42 -15.71
C SER A 477 -15.77 59.29 -14.69
N SER A 478 -16.93 59.26 -14.04
CA SER A 478 -17.30 58.20 -13.09
C SER A 478 -17.48 56.86 -13.78
N ASP A 479 -18.16 56.84 -14.92
CA ASP A 479 -18.41 55.60 -15.66
C ASP A 479 -17.12 55.04 -16.29
N LEU A 480 -16.25 55.90 -16.85
CA LEU A 480 -14.92 55.49 -17.29
C LEU A 480 -14.07 54.91 -16.15
N LYS A 481 -14.16 55.47 -14.92
CA LYS A 481 -13.46 54.88 -13.76
C LYS A 481 -13.99 53.49 -13.42
N LYS A 482 -15.31 53.27 -13.46
CA LYS A 482 -15.91 51.94 -13.23
C LYS A 482 -15.47 50.96 -14.30
N GLU A 483 -15.47 51.38 -15.56
CA GLU A 483 -15.05 50.56 -16.69
C GLU A 483 -13.57 50.18 -16.56
N ILE A 484 -12.68 51.14 -16.25
CA ILE A 484 -11.27 50.87 -15.95
C ILE A 484 -11.12 49.85 -14.81
N SER A 485 -11.88 49.98 -13.72
CA SER A 485 -11.84 49.02 -12.61
C SER A 485 -12.32 47.62 -13.03
N SER A 486 -13.37 47.52 -13.85
CA SER A 486 -13.83 46.23 -14.40
C SER A 486 -12.78 45.58 -15.30
N LYS A 487 -12.18 46.35 -16.23
CA LYS A 487 -11.13 45.87 -17.13
C LYS A 487 -9.87 45.47 -16.39
N LYS A 488 -9.51 46.18 -15.31
CA LYS A 488 -8.39 45.81 -14.44
C LYS A 488 -8.64 44.47 -13.75
N SER A 489 -9.86 44.24 -13.28
CA SER A 489 -10.27 42.97 -12.66
C SER A 489 -10.24 41.81 -13.67
N GLU A 490 -10.69 42.07 -14.91
CA GLU A 490 -10.63 41.12 -16.02
C GLU A 490 -9.19 40.74 -16.37
N ILE A 491 -8.28 41.72 -16.45
CA ILE A 491 -6.84 41.50 -16.66
C ILE A 491 -6.25 40.62 -15.54
N THR A 492 -6.58 40.90 -14.29
CA THR A 492 -6.12 40.06 -13.17
C THR A 492 -6.61 38.62 -13.31
N SER A 493 -7.89 38.42 -13.67
CA SER A 493 -8.46 37.10 -13.91
C SER A 493 -7.77 36.36 -15.06
N LEU A 494 -7.52 37.05 -16.18
CA LEU A 494 -6.83 36.50 -17.34
C LEU A 494 -5.38 36.11 -17.00
N ASN A 495 -4.67 36.93 -16.23
CA ASN A 495 -3.31 36.60 -15.78
C ASN A 495 -3.28 35.36 -14.88
N SER A 496 -4.27 35.19 -13.99
CA SER A 496 -4.41 33.96 -13.20
C SER A 496 -4.67 32.74 -14.07
N LYS A 497 -5.56 32.85 -15.08
CA LYS A 497 -5.81 31.77 -16.05
C LYS A 497 -4.55 31.41 -16.86
N LEU A 498 -3.80 32.41 -17.32
CA LEU A 498 -2.53 32.21 -18.05
C LEU A 498 -1.49 31.49 -17.18
N SER A 499 -1.40 31.85 -15.90
CA SER A 499 -0.51 31.18 -14.94
C SER A 499 -0.89 29.70 -14.76
N ASN A 500 -2.19 29.42 -14.63
CA ASN A 500 -2.70 28.05 -14.52
C ASN A 500 -2.41 27.22 -15.78
N ALA A 501 -2.66 27.78 -16.96
CA ALA A 501 -2.37 27.13 -18.25
C ALA A 501 -0.87 26.83 -18.42
N ASN A 502 0.02 27.75 -18.01
CA ASN A 502 1.47 27.52 -18.03
C ASN A 502 1.91 26.39 -17.09
N ASN A 503 1.27 26.27 -15.93
CA ASN A 503 1.54 25.17 -15.00
C ASN A 503 1.05 23.82 -15.55
N GLU A 504 -0.12 23.79 -16.20
CA GLU A 504 -0.64 22.61 -16.88
C GLU A 504 0.27 22.19 -18.03
N LEU A 505 0.74 23.13 -18.85
CA LEU A 505 1.70 22.87 -19.93
C LEU A 505 3.01 22.27 -19.39
N LYS A 506 3.52 22.79 -18.26
CA LYS A 506 4.73 22.26 -17.61
C LYS A 506 4.52 20.82 -17.11
N ASN A 507 3.34 20.50 -16.59
CA ASN A 507 3.00 19.14 -16.16
C ASN A 507 2.83 18.19 -17.33
N LEU A 508 2.18 18.64 -18.40
CA LEU A 508 2.02 17.85 -19.62
C LEU A 508 3.38 17.52 -20.26
N LYS A 509 4.31 18.48 -20.25
CA LYS A 509 5.69 18.28 -20.74
C LYS A 509 6.46 17.23 -19.92
N LYS A 510 6.23 17.14 -18.61
CA LYS A 510 6.78 16.06 -17.77
C LYS A 510 6.15 14.70 -18.07
N LYS A 511 4.84 14.68 -18.37
CA LYS A 511 4.13 13.44 -18.76
C LYS A 511 4.67 12.91 -20.09
N TYR A 512 4.94 13.80 -21.03
CA TYR A 512 5.57 13.47 -22.32
C TYR A 512 6.97 12.85 -22.15
N THR A 513 7.83 13.42 -21.31
CA THR A 513 9.17 12.84 -21.08
C THR A 513 9.14 11.49 -20.33
N SER A 514 8.08 11.20 -19.58
CA SER A 514 7.83 9.86 -19.03
C SER A 514 7.38 8.86 -20.10
N TYR A 515 6.67 9.31 -21.13
CA TYR A 515 6.24 8.46 -22.23
C TYR A 515 7.42 8.00 -23.09
N ASP A 516 8.37 8.89 -23.41
CA ASP A 516 9.61 8.53 -24.13
C ASP A 516 10.41 7.42 -23.42
N LYS A 517 10.42 7.43 -22.07
CA LYS A 517 11.08 6.37 -21.28
C LYS A 517 10.34 5.04 -21.38
N LEU A 518 9.01 5.08 -21.42
CA LEU A 518 8.18 3.90 -21.56
C LEU A 518 8.33 3.27 -22.95
N GLU A 519 8.44 4.10 -24.00
CA GLU A 519 8.72 3.68 -25.37
C GLU A 519 10.10 2.99 -25.50
N ASN A 520 11.13 3.53 -24.86
CA ASN A 520 12.45 2.90 -24.78
C ASN A 520 12.41 1.56 -24.02
N THR A 521 11.63 1.49 -22.93
CA THR A 521 11.47 0.24 -22.17
C THR A 521 10.73 -0.82 -23.00
N ASN A 522 9.73 -0.42 -23.77
CA ASN A 522 8.94 -1.32 -24.62
C ASN A 522 9.77 -1.87 -25.80
N THR A 523 10.67 -1.06 -26.37
CA THR A 523 11.61 -1.51 -27.40
C THR A 523 12.66 -2.49 -26.84
N GLU A 524 13.17 -2.25 -25.63
CA GLU A 524 14.06 -3.21 -24.94
C GLU A 524 13.36 -4.54 -24.63
N LEU A 525 12.11 -4.49 -24.14
CA LEU A 525 11.31 -5.69 -23.86
C LEU A 525 11.01 -6.47 -25.15
N SER A 526 10.66 -5.79 -26.24
CA SER A 526 10.42 -6.43 -27.54
C SER A 526 11.69 -7.11 -28.07
N THR A 527 12.86 -6.50 -27.88
CA THR A 527 14.14 -7.10 -28.27
C THR A 527 14.45 -8.35 -27.44
N LYS A 528 14.20 -8.31 -26.12
CA LYS A 528 14.36 -9.48 -25.23
C LYS A 528 13.40 -10.61 -25.60
N LEU A 529 12.17 -10.29 -25.96
CA LEU A 529 11.17 -11.27 -26.39
C LEU A 529 11.63 -11.99 -27.66
N SER A 530 12.08 -11.24 -28.67
CA SER A 530 12.60 -11.79 -29.93
C SER A 530 13.82 -12.72 -29.72
N ASN A 531 14.70 -12.36 -28.78
CA ASN A 531 15.83 -13.22 -28.40
C ASN A 531 15.36 -14.52 -27.74
N LYS A 532 14.35 -14.46 -26.86
CA LYS A 532 13.79 -15.64 -26.20
C LYS A 532 13.04 -16.54 -27.19
N GLU A 533 12.33 -15.98 -28.15
CA GLU A 533 11.70 -16.74 -29.25
C GLU A 533 12.75 -17.47 -30.10
N SER A 534 13.88 -16.83 -30.39
CA SER A 534 15.01 -17.46 -31.10
C SER A 534 15.63 -18.61 -30.30
N GLU A 535 15.75 -18.46 -28.98
CA GLU A 535 16.23 -19.51 -28.08
C GLU A 535 15.27 -20.70 -28.03
N ILE A 536 13.96 -20.45 -27.95
CA ILE A 536 12.90 -21.48 -28.00
C ILE A 536 12.95 -22.25 -29.33
N SER A 537 13.15 -21.56 -30.45
CA SER A 537 13.29 -22.20 -31.77
C SER A 537 14.50 -23.13 -31.83
N THR A 538 15.63 -22.69 -31.26
CA THR A 538 16.86 -23.50 -31.17
C THR A 538 16.66 -24.74 -30.31
N LEU A 539 16.08 -24.57 -29.11
CA LEU A 539 15.77 -25.68 -28.20
C LEU A 539 14.78 -26.66 -28.84
N SER A 540 13.77 -26.18 -29.56
CA SER A 540 12.80 -27.04 -30.27
C SER A 540 13.48 -27.89 -31.34
N THR A 541 14.43 -27.32 -32.08
CA THR A 541 15.23 -28.05 -33.06
C THR A 541 16.09 -29.14 -32.39
N GLN A 542 16.72 -28.82 -31.26
CA GLN A 542 17.49 -29.79 -30.48
C GLN A 542 16.61 -30.93 -29.95
N LEU A 543 15.42 -30.61 -29.44
CA LEU A 543 14.43 -31.57 -28.96
C LEU A 543 13.99 -32.54 -30.07
N ASN A 544 13.78 -32.01 -31.28
CA ASN A 544 13.41 -32.83 -32.43
C ASN A 544 14.55 -33.78 -32.85
N ASN A 545 15.80 -33.29 -32.84
CA ASN A 545 16.97 -34.14 -33.09
C ASN A 545 17.12 -35.24 -32.02
N LEU A 546 16.89 -34.91 -30.75
CA LEU A 546 16.97 -35.89 -29.67
C LEU A 546 15.87 -36.95 -29.79
N ARG A 547 14.64 -36.57 -30.17
CA ARG A 547 13.55 -37.52 -30.45
C ARG A 547 13.91 -38.47 -31.59
N ASN A 548 14.50 -37.95 -32.67
CA ASN A 548 14.95 -38.78 -33.77
C ASN A 548 16.04 -39.78 -33.33
N GLN A 549 17.02 -39.33 -32.52
CA GLN A 549 18.03 -40.24 -31.95
C GLN A 549 17.42 -41.32 -31.08
N VAL A 550 16.47 -40.97 -30.20
CA VAL A 550 15.74 -41.94 -29.37
C VAL A 550 15.00 -42.95 -30.24
N SER A 551 14.34 -42.51 -31.32
CA SER A 551 13.66 -43.42 -32.26
C SER A 551 14.63 -44.40 -32.93
N THR A 552 15.80 -43.93 -33.36
CA THR A 552 16.83 -44.77 -33.97
C THR A 552 17.37 -45.81 -32.98
N LEU A 553 17.75 -45.37 -31.77
CA LEU A 553 18.23 -46.26 -30.72
C LEU A 553 17.17 -47.27 -30.27
N THR A 554 15.89 -46.86 -30.26
CA THR A 554 14.76 -47.74 -29.96
C THR A 554 14.66 -48.87 -30.98
N SER A 555 14.80 -48.55 -32.26
CA SER A 555 14.79 -49.51 -33.37
C SER A 555 15.99 -50.45 -33.33
N GLU A 556 17.19 -49.92 -33.02
CA GLU A 556 18.41 -50.72 -32.86
C GLU A 556 18.30 -51.71 -31.69
N ARG A 557 17.74 -51.26 -30.56
CA ARG A 557 17.45 -52.12 -29.40
C ARG A 557 16.40 -53.20 -29.73
N ASP A 558 15.36 -52.88 -30.50
CA ASP A 558 14.40 -53.90 -30.96
C ASP A 558 15.10 -54.96 -31.82
N ASN A 559 15.93 -54.55 -32.78
CA ASN A 559 16.70 -55.47 -33.63
C ASN A 559 17.66 -56.36 -32.82
N LEU A 560 18.36 -55.79 -31.83
CA LEU A 560 19.23 -56.55 -30.93
C LEU A 560 18.44 -57.56 -30.09
N THR A 561 17.24 -57.17 -29.62
CA THR A 561 16.36 -58.06 -28.84
C THR A 561 15.91 -59.26 -29.69
N VAL A 562 15.57 -59.04 -30.96
CA VAL A 562 15.25 -60.11 -31.91
C VAL A 562 16.46 -61.03 -32.11
N SER A 563 17.65 -60.46 -32.33
CA SER A 563 18.88 -61.26 -32.51
C SER A 563 19.26 -62.08 -31.26
N GLU A 564 19.05 -61.53 -30.07
CA GLU A 564 19.29 -62.23 -28.81
C GLU A 564 18.32 -63.41 -28.63
N LYS A 565 17.04 -63.21 -28.99
CA LYS A 565 16.03 -64.28 -29.00
C LYS A 565 16.41 -65.40 -29.98
N GLU A 566 16.82 -65.07 -31.21
CA GLU A 566 17.28 -66.07 -32.18
C GLU A 566 18.49 -66.87 -31.69
N LYS A 567 19.47 -66.21 -31.06
CA LYS A 567 20.63 -66.88 -30.45
C LYS A 567 20.20 -67.79 -29.29
N SER A 568 19.28 -67.34 -28.44
CA SER A 568 18.72 -68.13 -27.33
C SER A 568 18.01 -69.39 -27.81
N ASP A 569 17.19 -69.26 -28.86
CA ASP A 569 16.49 -70.38 -29.50
C ASP A 569 17.49 -71.40 -30.09
N LYS A 570 18.60 -70.90 -30.66
CA LYS A 570 19.70 -71.73 -31.19
C LYS A 570 20.49 -72.44 -30.09
N ILE A 571 20.76 -71.78 -28.96
CA ILE A 571 21.39 -72.39 -27.77
C ILE A 571 20.50 -73.49 -27.18
N SER A 572 19.19 -73.25 -27.12
CA SER A 572 18.22 -74.27 -26.66
C SER A 572 18.24 -75.49 -27.57
N SER A 573 18.26 -75.28 -28.89
CA SER A 573 18.36 -76.36 -29.88
C SER A 573 19.67 -77.15 -29.75
N LEU A 574 20.80 -76.47 -29.57
CA LEU A 574 22.11 -77.10 -29.33
C LEU A 574 22.14 -77.89 -28.01
N SER A 575 21.51 -77.38 -26.95
CA SER A 575 21.41 -78.10 -25.67
C SER A 575 20.61 -79.40 -25.80
N ILE A 576 19.51 -79.37 -26.56
CA ILE A 576 18.73 -80.59 -26.86
C ILE A 576 19.61 -81.60 -27.60
N LEU A 577 20.34 -81.15 -28.64
CA LEU A 577 21.21 -82.01 -29.43
C LEU A 577 22.35 -82.64 -28.60
N ILE A 578 22.96 -81.87 -27.70
CA ILE A 578 23.97 -82.35 -26.75
C ILE A 578 23.38 -83.43 -25.83
N THR A 579 22.15 -83.22 -25.35
CA THR A 579 21.46 -84.17 -24.49
C THR A 579 21.16 -85.49 -25.21
N GLU A 580 20.74 -85.42 -26.47
CA GLU A 580 20.54 -86.58 -27.33
C GLU A 580 21.86 -87.34 -27.58
N LEU A 581 22.94 -86.63 -27.91
CA LEU A 581 24.26 -87.23 -28.11
C LEU A 581 24.76 -87.92 -26.84
N ASN A 582 24.63 -87.27 -25.67
CA ASN A 582 24.99 -87.85 -24.38
C ASN A 582 24.20 -89.14 -24.11
N THR A 583 22.91 -89.14 -24.41
CA THR A 583 22.05 -90.33 -24.28
C THR A 583 22.53 -91.45 -25.21
N LYS A 584 22.93 -91.12 -26.44
CA LYS A 584 23.46 -92.07 -27.42
C LYS A 584 24.81 -92.65 -26.98
N VAL A 585 25.70 -91.83 -26.43
CA VAL A 585 26.98 -92.26 -25.84
C VAL A 585 26.75 -93.20 -24.66
N GLU A 586 25.81 -92.91 -23.77
CA GLU A 586 25.49 -93.81 -22.66
C GLU A 586 24.89 -95.13 -23.12
N ASN A 587 24.04 -95.11 -24.15
CA ASN A 587 23.54 -96.34 -24.76
C ASN A 587 24.68 -97.15 -25.42
N MET A 588 25.65 -96.50 -26.07
CA MET A 588 26.85 -97.16 -26.61
C MET A 588 27.72 -97.78 -25.51
N LYS A 589 27.91 -97.10 -24.37
CA LYS A 589 28.61 -97.66 -23.21
C LYS A 589 27.91 -98.93 -22.70
N LYS A 590 26.58 -98.92 -22.58
CA LYS A 590 25.82 -100.12 -22.20
C LYS A 590 26.01 -101.28 -23.20
N VAL A 591 26.05 -101.00 -24.50
CA VAL A 591 26.32 -102.01 -25.54
C VAL A 591 27.75 -102.57 -25.44
N LEU A 592 28.74 -101.73 -25.15
CA LEU A 592 30.13 -102.15 -24.93
C LEU A 592 30.27 -103.00 -23.65
N ILE A 593 29.53 -102.65 -22.58
CA ILE A 593 29.46 -103.46 -21.35
C ILE A 593 28.82 -104.83 -21.64
N TYR A 594 27.75 -104.89 -22.43
CA TYR A 594 27.13 -106.17 -22.83
C TYR A 594 28.03 -107.03 -23.71
N LYS A 595 28.80 -106.44 -24.63
CA LYS A 595 29.79 -107.18 -25.45
C LYS A 595 31.01 -107.65 -24.66
N GLY A 596 31.45 -106.90 -23.65
CA GLY A 596 32.51 -107.31 -22.73
C GLY A 596 32.11 -108.39 -21.72
N PHE A 597 30.84 -108.82 -21.70
CA PHE A 597 30.33 -109.84 -20.78
C PHE A 597 30.40 -111.27 -21.37
N GLU A 598 30.57 -111.45 -22.69
CA GLU A 598 30.74 -112.78 -23.31
C GLU A 598 32.20 -113.26 -23.40
N GLU A 599 33.17 -112.41 -23.09
CA GLU A 599 34.59 -112.78 -23.01
C GLU A 599 35.12 -112.41 -21.61
N SER A 600 35.58 -113.43 -20.89
CA SER A 600 36.01 -113.39 -19.48
C SER A 600 36.80 -112.15 -19.04
N GLY A 601 36.23 -111.45 -18.05
CA GLY A 601 36.91 -110.96 -16.85
C GLY A 601 37.79 -109.70 -16.95
N VAL A 602 37.27 -108.56 -16.49
CA VAL A 602 38.04 -107.55 -15.71
C VAL A 602 37.07 -106.81 -14.78
N ASP A 603 37.44 -106.75 -13.49
CA ASP A 603 36.86 -105.83 -12.51
C ASP A 603 37.66 -104.52 -12.48
N SER A 604 36.98 -103.47 -12.03
CA SER A 604 37.44 -102.13 -11.65
C SER A 604 37.40 -101.00 -12.71
N GLU A 605 36.50 -100.04 -12.44
CA GLU A 605 36.95 -98.78 -11.84
C GLU A 605 38.08 -98.01 -12.56
N SER A 606 38.00 -97.81 -13.89
CA SER A 606 38.91 -96.85 -14.55
C SER A 606 38.34 -96.18 -15.82
N VAL A 607 37.14 -95.62 -15.76
CA VAL A 607 36.73 -94.58 -16.74
C VAL A 607 36.06 -93.42 -16.01
N SER A 608 36.90 -92.51 -15.49
CA SER A 608 36.48 -91.18 -15.09
C SER A 608 36.05 -90.39 -16.33
N THR A 609 34.79 -89.99 -16.41
CA THR A 609 34.41 -88.82 -17.21
C THR A 609 34.43 -87.61 -16.32
N THR A 610 35.43 -86.76 -16.51
CA THR A 610 35.52 -85.41 -15.97
C THR A 610 34.23 -84.64 -16.27
N LYS A 611 33.43 -84.35 -15.24
CA LYS A 611 32.49 -83.24 -15.28
C LYS A 611 33.32 -81.98 -15.43
N VAL A 612 33.27 -81.37 -16.61
CA VAL A 612 33.78 -80.00 -16.81
C VAL A 612 32.92 -79.07 -15.96
N GLU A 613 33.52 -78.53 -14.91
CA GLU A 613 33.02 -77.38 -14.17
C GLU A 613 32.79 -76.22 -15.14
N ASN A 614 31.57 -75.70 -15.22
CA ASN A 614 31.36 -74.37 -15.78
C ASN A 614 31.39 -73.35 -14.64
N LYS A 615 32.60 -72.86 -14.35
CA LYS A 615 32.83 -71.71 -13.47
C LYS A 615 32.24 -70.46 -14.13
N ASN A 616 31.09 -70.01 -13.64
CA ASN A 616 30.62 -68.64 -13.88
C ASN A 616 31.59 -67.67 -13.20
N SER A 617 32.54 -67.16 -13.98
CA SER A 617 33.43 -66.08 -13.59
C SER A 617 32.89 -64.78 -14.16
N ALA A 618 32.69 -63.83 -13.25
CA ALA A 618 32.15 -62.50 -13.46
C ALA A 618 32.84 -61.70 -14.57
N LYS A 619 32.08 -60.80 -15.18
CA LYS A 619 32.59 -59.47 -15.50
C LYS A 619 31.55 -58.41 -15.17
N LYS A 620 31.86 -57.68 -14.09
CA LYS A 620 31.33 -56.34 -13.81
C LYS A 620 31.50 -55.47 -15.04
N SER A 621 30.43 -54.78 -15.44
CA SER A 621 30.54 -53.42 -15.93
C SER A 621 29.41 -52.61 -15.31
N THR A 622 29.85 -51.59 -14.61
CA THR A 622 29.12 -50.45 -14.07
C THR A 622 28.23 -49.79 -15.12
N ASN A 623 26.98 -49.50 -14.80
CA ASN A 623 26.51 -48.11 -14.90
C ASN A 623 25.20 -47.84 -14.16
N ASN A 624 25.16 -46.58 -13.72
CA ASN A 624 24.13 -45.92 -12.95
C ASN A 624 22.72 -46.04 -13.52
N GLY A 625 21.78 -46.16 -12.58
CA GLY A 625 20.57 -45.35 -12.52
C GLY A 625 19.75 -45.20 -13.79
N ASN A 626 18.64 -45.93 -13.85
CA ASN A 626 17.36 -45.27 -14.04
C ASN A 626 16.21 -46.11 -13.47
N LYS A 627 15.36 -45.41 -12.72
CA LYS A 627 14.16 -45.92 -12.07
C LYS A 627 13.30 -46.65 -13.09
N LYS A 628 12.90 -47.87 -12.75
CA LYS A 628 11.80 -48.58 -13.40
C LYS A 628 10.58 -47.65 -13.42
N GLN A 629 10.28 -47.10 -14.58
CA GLN A 629 8.98 -46.52 -14.87
C GLN A 629 8.03 -47.72 -15.03
N GLN A 630 7.11 -47.82 -14.10
CA GLN A 630 6.05 -48.80 -14.06
C GLN A 630 5.20 -48.62 -15.32
N VAL A 631 5.00 -49.71 -16.06
CA VAL A 631 4.12 -49.75 -17.22
C VAL A 631 2.71 -49.36 -16.79
N ASN A 632 2.19 -48.27 -17.35
CA ASN A 632 0.84 -47.76 -17.09
C ASN A 632 -0.21 -48.83 -17.38
N LYS A 633 -1.02 -49.14 -16.35
CA LYS A 633 -2.41 -49.55 -16.55
C LYS A 633 -3.17 -48.38 -17.16
N ASN A 634 -4.07 -48.67 -18.09
CA ASN A 634 -4.90 -47.69 -18.77
C ASN A 634 -6.00 -47.18 -17.79
N VAL A 635 -5.64 -46.22 -16.94
CA VAL A 635 -6.50 -45.69 -15.87
C VAL A 635 -7.13 -44.37 -16.33
N THR A 636 -8.46 -44.25 -16.23
CA THR A 636 -9.20 -43.00 -16.49
C THR A 636 -9.76 -42.45 -15.18
N TYR A 637 -9.64 -41.16 -14.93
CA TYR A 637 -10.16 -40.48 -13.74
C TYR A 637 -11.49 -39.77 -14.06
N SER A 638 -12.43 -39.76 -13.11
CA SER A 638 -13.70 -39.04 -13.21
C SER A 638 -14.07 -38.40 -11.86
N VAL A 639 -15.08 -37.53 -11.80
CA VAL A 639 -15.51 -36.90 -10.55
C VAL A 639 -16.92 -37.33 -10.17
N HIS A 640 -17.06 -38.03 -9.04
CA HIS A 640 -18.35 -38.34 -8.44
C HIS A 640 -19.06 -37.07 -7.99
N ILE A 641 -20.36 -36.93 -8.29
CA ILE A 641 -21.15 -35.75 -7.89
C ILE A 641 -22.42 -36.09 -7.09
N ALA A 642 -22.98 -37.29 -7.21
CA ALA A 642 -24.16 -37.72 -6.44
C ALA A 642 -24.38 -39.25 -6.49
N THR A 643 -25.07 -39.78 -5.48
CA THR A 643 -25.57 -41.17 -5.45
C THR A 643 -27.09 -41.18 -5.23
N TYR A 644 -27.81 -42.00 -6.00
CA TYR A 644 -29.26 -42.17 -5.86
C TYR A 644 -29.64 -43.65 -5.81
N SER A 645 -30.74 -43.96 -5.10
CA SER A 645 -31.31 -45.30 -5.02
C SER A 645 -32.10 -45.71 -6.28
N SER A 646 -32.36 -44.79 -7.20
CA SER A 646 -33.02 -45.02 -8.49
C SER A 646 -32.51 -44.06 -9.55
N LYS A 647 -32.74 -44.39 -10.84
CA LYS A 647 -32.24 -43.58 -11.96
C LYS A 647 -32.99 -42.26 -12.02
N VAL A 648 -32.23 -41.18 -12.00
CA VAL A 648 -32.70 -39.80 -12.04
C VAL A 648 -32.22 -39.10 -13.31
N SER A 649 -32.96 -38.09 -13.76
CA SER A 649 -32.67 -37.39 -15.02
C SER A 649 -31.39 -36.58 -14.94
N VAL A 650 -30.54 -36.66 -15.97
CA VAL A 650 -29.28 -35.89 -16.05
C VAL A 650 -29.52 -34.37 -16.06
N SER A 651 -30.69 -33.93 -16.51
CA SER A 651 -31.09 -32.50 -16.53
C SER A 651 -31.19 -31.85 -15.15
N GLN A 652 -31.27 -32.62 -14.07
CA GLN A 652 -31.29 -32.09 -12.71
C GLN A 652 -29.92 -31.54 -12.27
N PHE A 653 -28.83 -31.98 -12.91
CA PHE A 653 -27.47 -31.55 -12.60
C PHE A 653 -27.17 -30.23 -13.32
N LYS A 654 -27.61 -29.13 -12.71
CA LYS A 654 -27.46 -27.77 -13.24
C LYS A 654 -25.97 -27.42 -13.42
N GLY A 655 -25.66 -26.73 -14.52
CA GLY A 655 -24.32 -26.22 -14.82
C GLY A 655 -23.34 -27.22 -15.45
N LEU A 656 -23.74 -28.47 -15.69
CA LEU A 656 -22.84 -29.53 -16.18
C LEU A 656 -23.06 -29.93 -17.66
N ASN A 657 -23.95 -29.23 -18.38
CA ASN A 657 -24.17 -29.33 -19.83
C ASN A 657 -24.17 -30.76 -20.42
N GLY A 658 -24.72 -31.75 -19.69
CA GLY A 658 -24.79 -33.13 -20.16
C GLY A 658 -23.52 -33.96 -19.99
N ASN A 659 -22.45 -33.40 -19.39
CA ASN A 659 -21.20 -34.10 -19.12
C ASN A 659 -21.27 -34.87 -17.79
N VAL A 660 -22.36 -35.63 -17.63
CA VAL A 660 -22.65 -36.45 -16.45
C VAL A 660 -23.17 -37.81 -16.90
N PHE A 661 -22.58 -38.89 -16.39
CA PHE A 661 -22.97 -40.26 -16.74
C PHE A 661 -23.19 -41.12 -15.48
N PRO A 662 -24.16 -42.05 -15.50
CA PRO A 662 -24.42 -42.95 -14.37
C PRO A 662 -23.48 -44.16 -14.40
N VAL A 663 -23.04 -44.59 -13.21
CA VAL A 663 -22.29 -45.82 -12.95
C VAL A 663 -23.07 -46.63 -11.93
N SER A 664 -23.46 -47.85 -12.30
CA SER A 664 -24.22 -48.75 -11.41
C SER A 664 -23.27 -49.43 -10.44
N THR A 665 -23.64 -49.47 -9.16
CA THR A 665 -22.88 -50.15 -8.11
C THR A 665 -23.45 -51.54 -7.84
N GLU A 666 -22.62 -52.45 -7.30
CA GLU A 666 -23.03 -53.82 -6.93
C GLU A 666 -24.22 -53.85 -5.94
N ASN A 667 -24.39 -52.78 -5.15
CA ASN A 667 -25.45 -52.64 -4.15
C ASN A 667 -26.76 -52.04 -4.70
N GLY A 668 -26.92 -51.92 -6.03
CA GLY A 668 -28.13 -51.42 -6.67
C GLY A 668 -28.34 -49.90 -6.63
N THR A 669 -27.39 -49.14 -6.07
CA THR A 669 -27.38 -47.66 -6.14
C THR A 669 -26.70 -47.18 -7.42
N ILE A 670 -27.07 -46.00 -7.90
CA ILE A 670 -26.53 -45.38 -9.11
C ILE A 670 -25.72 -44.15 -8.70
N GLN A 671 -24.42 -44.19 -8.98
CA GLN A 671 -23.52 -43.05 -8.81
C GLN A 671 -23.49 -42.23 -10.10
N TYR A 672 -23.45 -40.91 -10.00
CA TYR A 672 -23.33 -40.00 -11.13
C TYR A 672 -21.93 -39.39 -11.13
N MET A 673 -21.26 -39.51 -12.27
CA MET A 673 -19.90 -39.09 -12.53
C MET A 673 -19.87 -37.93 -13.53
N SER A 674 -18.90 -37.03 -13.44
CA SER A 674 -18.71 -35.90 -14.36
C SER A 674 -17.27 -35.81 -14.88
N GLY A 675 -17.14 -35.76 -16.20
CA GLY A 675 -15.88 -35.68 -16.93
C GLY A 675 -15.06 -36.98 -16.95
N ASN A 676 -14.20 -37.15 -17.95
CA ASN A 676 -13.24 -38.25 -18.04
C ASN A 676 -11.86 -37.64 -18.31
N PHE A 677 -10.86 -38.02 -17.52
CA PHE A 677 -9.55 -37.38 -17.48
C PHE A 677 -8.44 -38.43 -17.50
N ASP A 678 -7.38 -38.22 -18.28
CA ASP A 678 -6.26 -39.17 -18.39
C ASP A 678 -5.28 -39.07 -17.21
N ASN A 679 -5.43 -38.04 -16.36
CA ASN A 679 -4.61 -37.86 -15.18
C ASN A 679 -5.43 -37.29 -14.00
N SER A 680 -4.93 -37.52 -12.80
CA SER A 680 -5.59 -37.12 -11.55
C SER A 680 -5.67 -35.60 -11.35
N ASN A 681 -4.70 -34.84 -11.87
CA ASN A 681 -4.67 -33.39 -11.67
C ASN A 681 -5.81 -32.69 -12.41
N ASP A 682 -6.09 -33.10 -13.65
CA ASP A 682 -7.21 -32.55 -14.44
C ASP A 682 -8.56 -32.89 -13.78
N ALA A 683 -8.69 -34.09 -13.20
CA ALA A 683 -9.87 -34.47 -12.43
C ALA A 683 -10.02 -33.66 -11.13
N ILE A 684 -8.93 -33.32 -10.46
CA ILE A 684 -8.93 -32.44 -9.26
C ILE A 684 -9.33 -31.02 -9.63
N GLU A 685 -8.86 -30.49 -10.76
CA GLU A 685 -9.25 -29.17 -11.25
C GLU A 685 -10.76 -29.14 -11.55
N HIS A 686 -11.27 -30.16 -12.25
CA HIS A 686 -12.70 -30.31 -12.50
C HIS A 686 -13.51 -30.41 -11.21
N LYS A 687 -13.06 -31.20 -10.22
CA LYS A 687 -13.67 -31.29 -8.88
C LYS A 687 -13.76 -29.91 -8.20
N ASN A 688 -12.70 -29.11 -8.26
CA ASN A 688 -12.69 -27.77 -7.67
C ASN A 688 -13.68 -26.82 -8.35
N ASN A 689 -13.85 -26.94 -9.67
CA ASN A 689 -14.85 -26.17 -10.41
C ASN A 689 -16.28 -26.64 -10.07
N LEU A 690 -16.50 -27.94 -9.91
CA LEU A 690 -17.78 -28.51 -9.46
C LEU A 690 -18.16 -28.03 -8.05
N MET A 691 -17.20 -27.91 -7.13
CA MET A 691 -17.46 -27.35 -5.79
C MET A 691 -17.92 -25.89 -5.83
N LYS A 692 -17.35 -25.07 -6.73
CA LYS A 692 -17.80 -23.68 -6.96
C LYS A 692 -19.22 -23.63 -7.53
N LEU A 693 -19.62 -24.63 -8.31
CA LEU A 693 -20.98 -24.80 -8.85
C LEU A 693 -21.99 -25.36 -7.85
N GLY A 694 -21.57 -25.67 -6.61
CA GLY A 694 -22.45 -26.10 -5.53
C GLY A 694 -22.45 -27.61 -5.24
N TYR A 695 -21.66 -28.41 -5.97
CA TYR A 695 -21.49 -29.84 -5.70
C TYR A 695 -20.46 -30.06 -4.59
N LYS A 696 -20.85 -29.74 -3.35
CA LYS A 696 -19.94 -29.71 -2.19
C LYS A 696 -19.31 -31.05 -1.81
N ASN A 697 -19.93 -32.16 -2.22
CA ASN A 697 -19.48 -33.52 -1.92
C ASN A 697 -18.79 -34.19 -3.12
N ALA A 698 -18.30 -33.42 -4.10
CA ALA A 698 -17.64 -33.97 -5.27
C ALA A 698 -16.24 -34.52 -4.94
N PHE A 699 -15.89 -35.71 -5.43
CA PHE A 699 -14.57 -36.33 -5.23
C PHE A 699 -14.11 -37.13 -6.46
N VAL A 700 -12.80 -37.27 -6.62
CA VAL A 700 -12.19 -37.97 -7.77
C VAL A 700 -12.29 -39.48 -7.59
N VAL A 701 -12.65 -40.17 -8.66
CA VAL A 701 -12.79 -41.63 -8.75
C VAL A 701 -11.90 -42.15 -9.87
N GLU A 702 -11.21 -43.24 -9.59
CA GLU A 702 -10.42 -43.99 -10.57
C GLU A 702 -11.31 -45.03 -11.26
N LEU A 703 -11.46 -44.92 -12.58
CA LEU A 703 -12.18 -45.88 -13.41
C LEU A 703 -11.16 -46.76 -14.13
N ASN A 704 -11.13 -48.04 -13.78
CA ASN A 704 -10.35 -49.04 -14.50
C ASN A 704 -11.13 -49.44 -15.76
N ASN A 705 -10.61 -49.08 -16.94
CA ASN A 705 -11.13 -49.62 -18.20
C ASN A 705 -10.56 -51.05 -18.33
N ASN A 706 -11.39 -52.06 -18.03
CA ASN A 706 -11.10 -53.45 -18.37
C ASN A 706 -11.29 -53.70 -19.85
#